data_AF-A0A1P8WAV1-F1
#
_entry.id   AF-A0A1P8WAV1-F1
#
_cell.length_a   1.000
_cell.length_b   1.000
_cell.length_c   1.000
_cell.angle_alpha   90.00
_cell.angle_beta   90.00
_cell.angle_gamma   90.00
#
_symmetry.space_group_name_H-M   'P 1'
#
loop_
_entity.id
_entity.type
_entity.pdbx_description
1 polymer ?
#
loop_
_entity_poly.entity_id
_entity_poly.type
_entity_poly.pdbx_seq_one_letter_code
_entity_poly.pdbx_strand_id
1 'polypeptide(L)'
;MLNDKSVSELISRSLSGHLDSTDQKAVDERLAGDAKCRNFARLSKLIQDSLSDVAEKTLQGDTSVTAGLSAVAKSKLKQKLRKESARLSQMQLSATMVPDRTDTPVHGMGVAEEKRRAATDPADILSPKEGDLRKMSSRFSLIRKLGEGGLGTVWLARDEKLKRTVAIKEMNAAAAEHPRAWQRFHREAEITGHLEHPNIVPMYQFGHDAEHGQPFYAMRFVGKRTLVEAIEEYHDRREMGEDVTMDLHRLLSAFIGICQAIAYAHSRGVIHRDLKPENVALDNFGQVIVLDWGLAKISDEFESESILSGDSPLSDSGFGQTMAGEFIGTPLYMAPEQASGQLDMVDYRTDVYGLGAILFAMLTGSAPHQNSSVKEGSAVPIPELLESVAQRPSPRVRDYLPGVPSDLANICQKAMHPKRHSRYQSATEVADSVQRWMAGRSNRRQAYANSRGEGRELRTAMQGAVRDLERNVRFMSSLPPIQGLINAAQNDPPEDLTVWRERLGVIFGGLLKTNCDFGSVSFAKVSDGKFQELVRMERHRTDAYNIRSIPASRLGSGPLTTCMEKALSGHPDEVHVALSSECPDDRRRPADGHGGNRLAAAVPIFDAKSEELFGFVMIEACLERLIETLLRERVRSPGRLFVLDNECRILIQINSKHGRVRDDDGKAMSSMSDHWETILPTLKDRGEYVDEQDHAVYATRIDLVPGRYSLAIAMCLAVPE
;
A
#
# COMPACT_ATOMS: atom_id res chain seq x y z
N MET A 1 -13.16 -3.90 33.45
CA MET A 1 -13.10 -5.24 34.08
C MET A 1 -11.75 -5.56 34.73
N LEU A 2 -10.74 -4.68 34.70
CA LEU A 2 -9.37 -5.03 35.15
C LEU A 2 -8.99 -4.65 36.58
N ASN A 3 -9.90 -4.08 37.40
CA ASN A 3 -9.57 -3.69 38.79
C ASN A 3 -10.46 -4.33 39.87
N ASP A 4 -11.33 -5.28 39.53
CA ASP A 4 -12.08 -6.01 40.55
C ASP A 4 -11.29 -7.26 40.95
N LYS A 5 -10.45 -7.12 42.00
CA LYS A 5 -9.61 -8.20 42.53
C LYS A 5 -10.43 -9.45 42.85
N SER A 6 -11.67 -9.28 43.32
CA SER A 6 -12.53 -10.41 43.68
C SER A 6 -12.91 -11.28 42.48
N VAL A 7 -13.13 -10.68 41.32
CA VAL A 7 -13.48 -11.37 40.07
C VAL A 7 -12.26 -12.05 39.47
N SER A 8 -11.10 -11.39 39.49
CA SER A 8 -9.85 -11.99 39.00
C SER A 8 -9.44 -13.20 39.85
N GLU A 9 -9.69 -13.14 41.16
CA GLU A 9 -9.37 -14.20 42.12
C GLU A 9 -10.35 -15.39 42.00
N LEU A 10 -11.64 -15.13 41.81
CA LEU A 10 -12.65 -16.18 41.53
C LEU A 10 -12.41 -16.87 40.17
N ILE A 11 -12.05 -16.12 39.13
CA ILE A 11 -11.71 -16.67 37.81
C ILE A 11 -10.41 -17.48 37.89
N SER A 12 -9.41 -17.01 38.64
CA SER A 12 -8.17 -17.78 38.88
C SER A 12 -8.46 -19.09 39.62
N ARG A 13 -9.34 -19.07 40.64
CA ARG A 13 -9.72 -20.27 41.41
C ARG A 13 -10.55 -21.27 40.59
N SER A 14 -11.43 -20.76 39.72
CA SER A 14 -12.16 -21.54 38.72
C SER A 14 -11.24 -22.24 37.73
N LEU A 15 -10.23 -21.52 37.20
CA LEU A 15 -9.23 -22.07 36.28
C LEU A 15 -8.30 -23.10 36.96
N SER A 16 -8.11 -23.02 38.28
CA SER A 16 -7.36 -24.01 39.06
C SER A 16 -8.20 -25.20 39.58
N GLY A 17 -9.50 -25.28 39.24
CA GLY A 17 -10.34 -26.44 39.54
C GLY A 17 -10.75 -26.61 41.01
N HIS A 18 -10.69 -25.56 41.83
CA HIS A 18 -11.01 -25.62 43.26
C HIS A 18 -12.09 -24.59 43.61
N LEU A 19 -13.36 -24.93 43.37
CA LEU A 19 -14.50 -24.14 43.82
C LEU A 19 -15.39 -25.01 44.71
N ASP A 20 -15.71 -24.50 45.90
CA ASP A 20 -16.74 -25.10 46.74
C ASP A 20 -18.15 -24.67 46.28
N SER A 21 -19.20 -25.33 46.79
CA SER A 21 -20.58 -25.09 46.35
C SER A 21 -21.10 -23.68 46.68
N THR A 22 -20.42 -22.97 47.58
CA THR A 22 -20.73 -21.60 47.99
C THR A 22 -20.12 -20.61 47.00
N ASP A 23 -18.85 -20.82 46.63
CA ASP A 23 -18.11 -20.02 45.65
C ASP A 23 -18.72 -20.17 44.24
N GLN A 24 -19.18 -21.37 43.87
CA GLN A 24 -19.87 -21.62 42.61
C GLN A 24 -21.18 -20.82 42.50
N LYS A 25 -21.95 -20.76 43.59
CA LYS A 25 -23.22 -20.02 43.65
C LYS A 25 -23.01 -18.51 43.56
N ALA A 26 -21.95 -18.00 44.18
CA ALA A 26 -21.56 -16.59 44.10
C ALA A 26 -21.11 -16.19 42.69
N VAL A 27 -20.40 -17.07 41.98
CA VAL A 27 -20.04 -16.86 40.56
C VAL A 27 -21.30 -16.86 39.69
N ASP A 28 -22.20 -17.82 39.87
CA ASP A 28 -23.42 -17.94 39.06
C ASP A 28 -24.40 -16.76 39.27
N GLU A 29 -24.57 -16.28 40.50
CA GLU A 29 -25.37 -15.07 40.79
C GLU A 29 -24.74 -13.80 40.19
N ARG A 30 -23.40 -13.69 40.14
CA ARG A 30 -22.69 -12.55 39.53
C ARG A 30 -22.72 -12.59 38.00
N LEU A 31 -22.64 -13.78 37.42
CA LEU A 31 -22.79 -14.00 35.96
C LEU A 31 -24.22 -13.72 35.49
N ALA A 32 -25.23 -13.93 36.34
CA ALA A 32 -26.62 -13.60 36.02
C ALA A 32 -26.90 -12.09 35.91
N GLY A 33 -26.09 -11.23 36.55
CA GLY A 33 -26.34 -9.78 36.64
C GLY A 33 -25.75 -8.90 35.52
N ASP A 34 -24.74 -9.34 34.77
CA ASP A 34 -24.03 -8.50 33.77
C ASP A 34 -23.85 -9.23 32.41
N ALA A 35 -24.40 -8.64 31.35
CA ALA A 35 -24.35 -9.19 29.99
C ALA A 35 -22.92 -9.35 29.44
N LYS A 36 -21.96 -8.52 29.89
CA LYS A 36 -20.55 -8.62 29.48
C LYS A 36 -19.84 -9.77 30.19
N CYS A 37 -20.15 -10.03 31.47
CA CYS A 37 -19.68 -11.20 32.21
C CYS A 37 -20.20 -12.51 31.59
N ARG A 38 -21.46 -12.55 31.14
CA ARG A 38 -22.01 -13.72 30.42
C ARG A 38 -21.28 -14.00 29.11
N ASN A 39 -20.93 -12.95 28.37
CA ASN A 39 -20.18 -13.10 27.12
C ASN A 39 -18.73 -13.51 27.38
N PHE A 40 -18.08 -12.99 28.42
CA PHE A 40 -16.74 -13.42 28.83
C PHE A 40 -16.75 -14.87 29.34
N ALA A 41 -17.70 -15.26 30.19
CA ALA A 41 -17.86 -16.63 30.65
C ALA A 41 -18.18 -17.60 29.50
N ARG A 42 -18.99 -17.19 28.52
CA ARG A 42 -19.18 -17.96 27.27
C ARG A 42 -17.90 -18.11 26.47
N LEU A 43 -17.10 -17.05 26.36
CA LEU A 43 -15.82 -17.08 25.63
C LEU A 43 -14.78 -17.94 26.35
N SER A 44 -14.64 -17.79 27.67
CA SER A 44 -13.77 -18.61 28.51
C SER A 44 -14.19 -20.08 28.50
N LYS A 45 -15.50 -20.36 28.53
CA LYS A 45 -16.02 -21.72 28.38
C LYS A 45 -15.77 -22.28 26.97
N LEU A 46 -15.93 -21.48 25.92
CA LEU A 46 -15.54 -21.86 24.54
C LEU A 46 -14.04 -22.17 24.40
N ILE A 47 -13.18 -21.41 25.09
CA ILE A 47 -11.73 -21.61 25.11
C ILE A 47 -11.40 -22.87 25.93
N GLN A 48 -12.01 -23.08 27.09
CA GLN A 48 -11.85 -24.29 27.91
C GLN A 48 -12.37 -25.53 27.19
N ASP A 49 -13.53 -25.46 26.54
CA ASP A 49 -14.11 -26.56 25.78
C ASP A 49 -13.21 -26.88 24.56
N SER A 50 -12.66 -25.85 23.88
CA SER A 50 -11.70 -26.06 22.79
C SER A 50 -10.36 -26.64 23.27
N LEU A 51 -9.88 -26.25 24.46
CA LEU A 51 -8.63 -26.78 25.03
C LEU A 51 -8.81 -28.20 25.59
N SER A 52 -9.95 -28.49 26.21
CA SER A 52 -10.31 -29.82 26.72
C SER A 52 -10.56 -30.80 25.58
N ASP A 53 -11.23 -30.39 24.50
CA ASP A 53 -11.45 -31.21 23.31
C ASP A 53 -10.13 -31.50 22.55
N VAL A 54 -9.18 -30.56 22.58
CA VAL A 54 -7.80 -30.78 22.11
C VAL A 54 -7.02 -31.70 23.06
N ALA A 55 -7.20 -31.59 24.37
CA ALA A 55 -6.51 -32.42 25.36
C ALA A 55 -7.01 -33.88 25.36
N GLU A 56 -8.32 -34.12 25.30
CA GLU A 56 -8.92 -35.46 25.25
C GLU A 56 -8.55 -36.22 23.97
N LYS A 57 -8.52 -35.54 22.82
CA LYS A 57 -8.12 -36.15 21.53
C LYS A 57 -6.61 -36.44 21.44
N THR A 58 -5.78 -35.63 22.13
CA THR A 58 -4.33 -35.87 22.25
C THR A 58 -4.03 -37.05 23.17
N LEU A 59 -4.82 -37.24 24.25
CA LEU A 59 -4.72 -38.40 25.15
C LEU A 59 -5.18 -39.72 24.49
N GLN A 60 -6.01 -39.65 23.45
CA GLN A 60 -6.44 -40.80 22.65
C GLN A 60 -5.49 -41.12 21.47
N GLY A 61 -4.35 -40.41 21.35
CA GLY A 61 -3.29 -40.73 20.40
C GLY A 61 -3.52 -40.22 18.96
N ASP A 62 -4.50 -39.36 18.73
CA ASP A 62 -4.77 -38.81 17.40
C ASP A 62 -3.90 -37.56 17.13
N THR A 63 -2.86 -37.73 16.31
CA THR A 63 -1.87 -36.68 16.00
C THR A 63 -2.30 -35.73 14.89
N SER A 64 -3.48 -35.94 14.30
CA SER A 64 -3.97 -35.20 13.12
C SER A 64 -4.29 -33.72 13.38
N VAL A 65 -4.52 -33.30 14.63
CA VAL A 65 -4.84 -31.88 14.97
C VAL A 65 -3.60 -30.98 15.05
N THR A 66 -2.38 -31.54 15.06
CA THR A 66 -1.14 -30.73 15.02
C THR A 66 -0.78 -30.19 13.63
N ALA A 67 -1.51 -30.64 12.59
CA ALA A 67 -1.31 -30.29 11.19
C ALA A 67 -2.09 -29.06 10.69
N GLY A 68 -2.78 -28.31 11.58
CA GLY A 68 -3.57 -27.13 11.20
C GLY A 68 -2.90 -25.77 11.39
N LEU A 69 -1.83 -25.67 12.19
CA LEU A 69 -1.10 -24.41 12.40
C LEU A 69 0.15 -24.40 11.52
N SER A 70 0.17 -23.48 10.55
CA SER A 70 1.33 -23.30 9.66
C SER A 70 2.61 -23.08 10.47
N ALA A 71 3.77 -23.42 9.91
CA ALA A 71 5.07 -23.17 10.53
C ALA A 71 5.25 -21.70 10.95
N VAL A 72 4.60 -20.78 10.23
CA VAL A 72 4.53 -19.35 10.54
C VAL A 72 3.72 -19.07 11.80
N ALA A 73 2.58 -19.74 12.01
CA ALA A 73 1.77 -19.56 13.21
C ALA A 73 2.47 -20.10 14.48
N LYS A 74 3.18 -21.23 14.36
CA LYS A 74 4.03 -21.78 15.44
C LYS A 74 5.22 -20.87 15.75
N SER A 75 5.82 -20.27 14.72
CA SER A 75 6.89 -19.26 14.87
C SER A 75 6.39 -17.98 15.54
N LYS A 76 5.24 -17.44 15.10
CA LYS A 76 4.59 -16.23 15.65
C LYS A 76 4.20 -16.38 17.12
N LEU A 77 3.67 -17.54 17.52
CA LEU A 77 3.32 -17.81 18.92
C LEU A 77 4.58 -17.87 19.80
N LYS A 78 5.65 -18.53 19.34
CA LYS A 78 6.95 -18.55 20.03
C LYS A 78 7.58 -17.15 20.12
N GLN A 79 7.47 -16.33 19.07
CA GLN A 79 8.02 -14.98 19.05
C GLN A 79 7.25 -14.03 19.98
N LYS A 80 5.91 -14.11 20.02
CA LYS A 80 5.08 -13.34 20.96
C LYS A 80 5.32 -13.76 22.42
N LEU A 81 5.42 -15.06 22.70
CA LEU A 81 5.76 -15.56 24.04
C LEU A 81 7.17 -15.14 24.49
N ARG A 82 8.14 -15.08 23.57
CA ARG A 82 9.49 -14.57 23.87
C ARG A 82 9.52 -13.07 24.12
N LYS A 83 8.79 -12.27 23.33
CA LYS A 83 8.65 -10.82 23.56
C LYS A 83 7.98 -10.52 24.91
N GLU A 84 6.93 -11.26 25.26
CA GLU A 84 6.21 -11.03 26.52
C GLU A 84 6.98 -11.57 27.74
N SER A 85 7.72 -12.67 27.58
CA SER A 85 8.65 -13.16 28.61
C SER A 85 9.83 -12.20 28.84
N ALA A 86 10.37 -11.57 27.79
CA ALA A 86 11.40 -10.53 27.91
C ALA A 86 10.86 -9.27 28.59
N ARG A 87 9.62 -8.87 28.27
CA ARG A 87 8.90 -7.76 28.91
C ARG A 87 8.62 -8.02 30.40
N LEU A 88 8.16 -9.22 30.74
CA LEU A 88 7.91 -9.64 32.13
C LEU A 88 9.19 -9.76 32.95
N SER A 89 10.29 -10.21 32.33
CA SER A 89 11.62 -10.26 32.97
C SER A 89 12.17 -8.86 33.25
N GLN A 90 11.93 -7.88 32.37
CA GLN A 90 12.26 -6.47 32.61
C GLN A 90 11.39 -5.86 33.72
N MET A 91 10.14 -6.28 33.87
CA MET A 91 9.27 -5.79 34.94
C MET A 91 9.62 -6.38 36.32
N GLN A 92 9.98 -7.67 36.41
CA GLN A 92 10.29 -8.33 37.68
C GLN A 92 11.61 -7.86 38.34
N LEU A 93 12.59 -7.39 37.56
CA LEU A 93 13.84 -6.81 38.09
C LEU A 93 13.62 -5.47 38.85
N SER A 94 12.47 -4.81 38.66
CA SER A 94 12.14 -3.53 39.30
C SER A 94 11.33 -3.66 40.59
N ALA A 95 10.78 -4.85 40.87
CA ALA A 95 9.76 -5.04 41.90
C ALA A 95 10.17 -6.14 42.89
N THR A 96 11.21 -5.90 43.70
CA THR A 96 11.44 -6.73 44.90
C THR A 96 11.96 -5.87 46.05
N MET A 97 11.08 -5.11 46.73
CA MET A 97 11.29 -4.70 48.13
C MET A 97 9.95 -4.41 48.87
N VAL A 98 9.51 -5.37 49.72
CA VAL A 98 8.92 -5.22 51.09
C VAL A 98 7.43 -4.68 51.18
N PRO A 99 6.60 -4.95 52.23
CA PRO A 99 5.48 -5.88 52.17
C PRO A 99 4.10 -5.33 52.64
N ASP A 100 3.11 -6.22 52.53
CA ASP A 100 1.74 -6.32 53.06
C ASP A 100 1.24 -5.40 54.19
N ARG A 101 -0.02 -4.94 54.08
CA ARG A 101 -0.99 -4.67 55.17
C ARG A 101 -2.42 -4.37 54.67
N THR A 102 -3.26 -5.40 54.75
CA THR A 102 -4.63 -5.49 55.30
C THR A 102 -5.61 -4.29 55.37
N ASP A 103 -6.83 -4.61 54.94
CA ASP A 103 -8.17 -4.26 55.51
C ASP A 103 -8.98 -3.04 55.05
N THR A 104 -9.93 -3.32 54.12
CA THR A 104 -11.43 -3.30 54.24
C THR A 104 -12.16 -2.01 54.74
N PRO A 105 -13.50 -1.87 54.54
CA PRO A 105 -14.12 -1.25 53.36
C PRO A 105 -15.23 -0.22 53.74
N VAL A 106 -16.06 0.27 52.79
CA VAL A 106 -17.55 0.34 52.89
C VAL A 106 -18.19 1.30 51.85
N HIS A 107 -19.05 0.68 51.02
CA HIS A 107 -20.32 1.10 50.40
C HIS A 107 -20.54 2.46 49.72
N GLY A 108 -21.22 2.39 48.56
CA GLY A 108 -22.23 3.39 48.19
C GLY A 108 -22.60 3.41 46.71
N MET A 109 -23.64 2.65 46.34
CA MET A 109 -24.26 2.55 45.00
C MET A 109 -24.77 3.88 44.42
N GLY A 110 -24.84 3.96 43.09
CA GLY A 110 -26.07 4.46 42.46
C GLY A 110 -26.01 5.21 41.11
N VAL A 111 -26.36 4.48 40.05
CA VAL A 111 -27.33 4.86 38.97
C VAL A 111 -26.83 5.45 37.63
N ALA A 112 -27.16 4.66 36.58
CA ALA A 112 -27.57 4.98 35.20
C ALA A 112 -26.57 5.48 34.13
N GLU A 113 -26.20 4.50 33.28
CA GLU A 113 -26.51 4.41 31.83
C GLU A 113 -26.27 5.58 30.85
N GLU A 114 -25.40 5.23 29.89
CA GLU A 114 -25.53 5.47 28.44
C GLU A 114 -24.96 6.76 27.83
N LYS A 115 -23.71 6.68 27.34
CA LYS A 115 -23.32 7.27 26.06
C LYS A 115 -22.17 6.52 25.37
N ARG A 116 -22.45 6.12 24.13
CA ARG A 116 -21.52 5.60 23.12
C ARG A 116 -20.46 6.65 22.77
N ARG A 117 -19.27 6.15 22.38
CA ARG A 117 -18.17 6.87 21.71
C ARG A 117 -17.66 8.09 22.48
N ALA A 118 -16.57 7.91 23.25
CA ALA A 118 -15.81 9.04 23.77
C ALA A 118 -14.32 8.83 23.49
N ALA A 119 -13.72 9.80 22.80
CA ALA A 119 -12.32 10.14 23.01
C ALA A 119 -12.08 10.19 24.52
N THR A 120 -10.93 9.71 24.99
CA THR A 120 -10.55 9.79 26.42
C THR A 120 -10.79 11.23 26.89
N ASP A 121 -11.69 11.40 27.86
CA ASP A 121 -12.07 12.72 28.35
C ASP A 121 -10.81 13.38 28.93
N PRO A 122 -10.45 14.62 28.57
CA PRO A 122 -9.31 15.32 29.18
C PRO A 122 -9.34 15.30 30.73
N ALA A 123 -10.53 15.14 31.33
CA ALA A 123 -10.70 14.92 32.77
C ALA A 123 -9.96 13.66 33.28
N ASP A 124 -10.02 12.52 32.58
CA ASP A 124 -9.37 11.26 33.01
C ASP A 124 -7.84 11.32 32.94
N ILE A 125 -7.27 12.19 32.11
CA ILE A 125 -5.81 12.41 32.03
C ILE A 125 -5.32 13.28 33.20
N LEU A 126 -6.19 14.17 33.68
CA LEU A 126 -5.94 15.12 34.77
C LEU A 126 -6.29 14.54 36.15
N SER A 127 -7.00 13.41 36.22
CA SER A 127 -7.34 12.71 37.45
C SER A 127 -6.06 12.26 38.17
N PRO A 128 -5.77 12.78 39.38
CA PRO A 128 -4.63 12.36 40.16
C PRO A 128 -4.80 10.92 40.66
N LYS A 129 -3.71 10.15 40.71
CA LYS A 129 -3.69 8.86 41.42
C LYS A 129 -3.44 9.13 42.91
N GLU A 130 -4.08 8.35 43.79
CA GLU A 130 -3.90 8.50 45.25
C GLU A 130 -2.40 8.40 45.61
N GLY A 131 -1.84 9.47 46.17
CA GLY A 131 -0.42 9.59 46.55
C GLY A 131 0.46 10.47 45.67
N ASP A 132 0.01 10.89 44.47
CA ASP A 132 0.86 11.57 43.47
C ASP A 132 0.76 13.12 43.47
N LEU A 133 -0.12 13.71 44.28
CA LEU A 133 -0.33 15.16 44.32
C LEU A 133 0.70 15.86 45.22
N ARG A 134 1.67 16.53 44.60
CA ARG A 134 2.63 17.41 45.29
C ARG A 134 2.52 18.83 44.71
N LYS A 135 2.29 19.81 45.56
CA LYS A 135 2.40 21.23 45.16
C LYS A 135 3.87 21.59 45.14
N MET A 136 4.37 22.05 44.00
CA MET A 136 5.64 22.78 43.99
C MET A 136 5.33 24.21 44.44
N SER A 137 6.21 24.79 45.25
CA SER A 137 6.10 26.20 45.66
C SER A 137 6.25 27.18 44.47
N SER A 138 6.64 26.67 43.30
CA SER A 138 6.98 27.41 42.07
C SER A 138 5.83 27.70 41.09
N ARG A 139 4.55 27.58 41.51
CA ARG A 139 3.28 27.80 40.74
C ARG A 139 2.67 26.56 40.07
N PHE A 140 3.32 25.40 40.16
CA PHE A 140 2.89 24.18 39.48
C PHE A 140 2.38 23.13 40.49
N SER A 141 1.28 22.46 40.17
CA SER A 141 0.80 21.28 40.91
C SER A 141 1.13 20.02 40.11
N LEU A 142 1.96 19.14 40.68
CA LEU A 142 2.27 17.84 40.08
C LEU A 142 1.04 16.94 40.23
N ILE A 143 0.62 16.32 39.12
CA ILE A 143 -0.59 15.49 39.02
C ILE A 143 -0.23 14.01 39.11
N ARG A 144 0.72 13.58 38.28
CA ARG A 144 1.21 12.20 38.21
C ARG A 144 2.55 12.11 37.50
N LYS A 145 3.29 11.05 37.76
CA LYS A 145 4.54 10.74 37.07
C LYS A 145 4.27 10.29 35.62
N LEU A 146 5.08 10.78 34.69
CA LEU A 146 5.10 10.39 33.27
C LEU A 146 6.23 9.39 32.98
N GLY A 147 7.39 9.55 33.64
CA GLY A 147 8.54 8.66 33.52
C GLY A 147 9.68 9.05 34.46
N GLU A 148 10.64 8.15 34.64
CA GLU A 148 11.85 8.36 35.43
C GLU A 148 13.05 7.83 34.67
N GLY A 149 14.14 8.60 34.66
CA GLY A 149 15.46 8.13 34.30
C GLY A 149 16.46 8.65 35.33
N GLY A 150 17.70 8.17 35.31
CA GLY A 150 18.68 8.55 36.35
C GLY A 150 19.12 10.04 36.35
N LEU A 151 18.79 10.86 35.34
CA LEU A 151 19.01 12.32 35.35
C LEU A 151 17.85 13.08 36.02
N GLY A 152 16.66 12.50 36.07
CA GLY A 152 15.47 13.19 36.58
C GLY A 152 14.16 12.47 36.32
N THR A 153 13.12 12.94 36.99
CA THR A 153 11.74 12.47 36.86
C THR A 153 10.91 13.45 36.04
N VAL A 154 10.12 12.94 35.10
CA VAL A 154 9.17 13.74 34.32
C VAL A 154 7.77 13.58 34.91
N TRP A 155 7.13 14.71 35.22
CA TRP A 155 5.81 14.80 35.81
C TRP A 155 4.82 15.47 34.85
N LEU A 156 3.58 15.01 34.88
CA LEU A 156 2.44 15.76 34.39
C LEU A 156 2.06 16.77 35.47
N ALA A 157 1.93 18.04 35.13
CA ALA A 157 1.60 19.08 36.09
C ALA A 157 0.56 20.07 35.53
N ARG A 158 -0.12 20.79 36.43
CA ARG A 158 -0.96 21.94 36.10
C ARG A 158 -0.22 23.23 36.46
N ASP A 159 -0.13 24.15 35.51
CA ASP A 159 0.21 25.54 35.79
C ASP A 159 -1.02 26.21 36.41
N GLU A 160 -0.96 26.51 37.72
CA GLU A 160 -2.12 27.01 38.45
C GLU A 160 -2.49 28.45 38.08
N LYS A 161 -1.53 29.23 37.55
CA LYS A 161 -1.78 30.62 37.14
C LYS A 161 -2.35 30.69 35.73
N LEU A 162 -1.75 29.97 34.79
CA LEU A 162 -2.18 29.96 33.39
C LEU A 162 -3.26 28.92 33.10
N LYS A 163 -3.62 28.09 34.10
CA LYS A 163 -4.61 27.02 34.02
C LYS A 163 -4.39 26.08 32.83
N ARG A 164 -3.13 25.80 32.47
CA ARG A 164 -2.74 24.87 31.40
C ARG A 164 -2.02 23.65 31.94
N THR A 165 -2.05 22.57 31.18
CA THR A 165 -1.28 21.34 31.46
C THR A 165 0.13 21.46 30.90
N VAL A 166 1.12 21.07 31.69
CA VAL A 166 2.55 21.13 31.34
C VAL A 166 3.24 19.82 31.71
N ALA A 167 4.39 19.55 31.10
CA ALA A 167 5.31 18.53 31.57
C ALA A 167 6.43 19.21 32.35
N ILE A 168 6.81 18.66 33.50
CA ILE A 168 7.91 19.16 34.32
C ILE A 168 8.96 18.07 34.44
N LYS A 169 10.19 18.34 34.01
CA LYS A 169 11.33 17.46 34.29
C LYS A 169 12.06 18.03 35.50
N GLU A 170 12.06 17.27 36.60
CA GLU A 170 12.69 17.59 37.88
C GLU A 170 13.94 16.72 38.02
N MET A 171 15.06 17.33 38.41
CA MET A 171 16.31 16.60 38.61
C MET A 171 16.22 15.72 39.87
N ASN A 172 16.71 14.48 39.80
CA ASN A 172 16.72 13.58 40.96
C ASN A 172 17.75 14.07 42.00
N ALA A 173 17.42 13.97 43.30
CA ALA A 173 18.31 14.44 44.37
C ALA A 173 19.72 13.82 44.33
N ALA A 174 19.81 12.51 44.04
CA ALA A 174 21.09 11.82 43.89
C ALA A 174 21.92 12.30 42.68
N ALA A 175 21.26 12.77 41.61
CA ALA A 175 21.93 13.34 40.45
C ALA A 175 22.38 14.79 40.70
N ALA A 176 21.64 15.54 41.52
CA ALA A 176 21.96 16.93 41.87
C ALA A 176 23.30 17.05 42.64
N GLU A 177 23.74 15.98 43.31
CA GLU A 177 25.04 15.91 44.01
C GLU A 177 26.24 15.74 43.07
N HIS A 178 26.01 15.43 41.79
CA HIS A 178 27.07 15.25 40.79
C HIS A 178 27.17 16.45 39.83
N PRO A 179 28.28 17.23 39.86
CA PRO A 179 28.43 18.43 39.03
C PRO A 179 28.22 18.20 37.53
N ARG A 180 28.65 17.04 37.01
CA ARG A 180 28.47 16.66 35.60
C ARG A 180 27.01 16.42 35.23
N ALA A 181 26.21 15.86 36.14
CA ALA A 181 24.78 15.63 35.89
C ALA A 181 24.01 16.96 35.87
N TRP A 182 24.36 17.89 36.76
CA TRP A 182 23.79 19.24 36.77
C TRP A 182 24.11 20.01 35.49
N GLN A 183 25.38 19.97 35.04
CA GLN A 183 25.79 20.61 33.79
C GLN A 183 25.01 20.06 32.58
N ARG A 184 24.79 18.74 32.51
CA ARG A 184 23.97 18.12 31.46
C ARG A 184 22.52 18.57 31.51
N PHE A 185 21.91 18.58 32.69
CA PHE A 185 20.53 19.01 32.88
C PHE A 185 20.33 20.50 32.50
N HIS A 186 21.23 21.36 32.95
CA HIS A 186 21.22 22.79 32.61
C HIS A 186 21.41 23.01 31.11
N ARG A 187 22.38 22.31 30.50
CA ARG A 187 22.68 22.42 29.07
C ARG A 187 21.53 21.92 28.20
N GLU A 188 20.86 20.84 28.58
CA GLU A 188 19.66 20.35 27.89
C GLU A 188 18.56 21.41 27.86
N ALA A 189 18.29 22.02 29.02
CA ALA A 189 17.32 23.10 29.12
C ALA A 189 17.75 24.29 28.26
N GLU A 190 18.99 24.75 28.39
CA GLU A 190 19.53 25.86 27.61
C GLU A 190 19.39 25.62 26.10
N ILE A 191 19.85 24.48 25.58
CA ILE A 191 19.75 24.14 24.15
C ILE A 191 18.29 24.12 23.71
N THR A 192 17.42 23.40 24.44
CA THR A 192 16.00 23.31 24.07
C THR A 192 15.32 24.68 24.08
N GLY A 193 15.70 25.56 25.02
CA GLY A 193 15.16 26.92 25.14
C GLY A 193 15.53 27.84 24.00
N HIS A 194 16.68 27.64 23.37
CA HIS A 194 17.11 28.41 22.20
C HIS A 194 16.47 27.93 20.88
N LEU A 195 15.80 26.77 20.89
CA LEU A 195 15.24 26.15 19.69
C LEU A 195 13.74 26.46 19.56
N GLU A 196 13.42 27.58 18.93
CA GLU A 196 12.05 27.96 18.58
C GLU A 196 11.62 27.40 17.21
N HIS A 197 10.92 26.27 17.21
CA HIS A 197 10.40 25.64 15.99
C HIS A 197 9.07 24.90 16.26
N PRO A 198 8.09 24.88 15.33
CA PRO A 198 6.80 24.21 15.54
C PRO A 198 6.91 22.72 15.87
N ASN A 199 7.96 22.05 15.41
CA ASN A 199 8.22 20.63 15.66
C ASN A 199 9.27 20.36 16.76
N ILE A 200 9.61 21.36 17.57
CA ILE A 200 10.47 21.22 18.76
C ILE A 200 9.65 21.61 19.99
N VAL A 201 9.81 20.87 21.09
CA VAL A 201 9.03 21.15 22.30
C VAL A 201 9.40 22.52 22.89
N PRO A 202 8.44 23.46 23.02
CA PRO A 202 8.74 24.75 23.61
C PRO A 202 8.91 24.62 25.13
N MET A 203 9.95 25.23 25.65
CA MET A 203 10.13 25.41 27.08
C MET A 203 9.39 26.63 27.58
N TYR A 204 8.87 26.56 28.80
CA TYR A 204 8.09 27.61 29.43
C TYR A 204 8.81 28.25 30.61
N GLN A 205 9.59 27.47 31.37
CA GLN A 205 10.28 27.97 32.55
C GLN A 205 11.43 27.03 32.91
N PHE A 206 12.54 27.60 33.35
CA PHE A 206 13.60 26.92 34.11
C PHE A 206 13.65 27.54 35.51
N GLY A 207 13.88 26.73 36.55
CA GLY A 207 13.91 27.23 37.92
C GLY A 207 14.29 26.18 38.94
N HIS A 208 14.15 26.53 40.22
CA HIS A 208 14.37 25.64 41.36
C HIS A 208 13.07 25.51 42.14
N ASP A 209 12.79 24.33 42.66
CA ASP A 209 11.71 24.14 43.62
C ASP A 209 12.05 24.88 44.93
N ALA A 210 11.19 25.80 45.37
CA ALA A 210 11.50 26.64 46.53
C ALA A 210 11.43 25.88 47.86
N GLU A 211 10.76 24.72 47.92
CA GLU A 211 10.71 23.89 49.12
C GLU A 211 11.87 22.90 49.21
N HIS A 212 12.33 22.34 48.09
CA HIS A 212 13.31 21.24 48.08
C HIS A 212 14.62 21.57 47.35
N GLY A 213 14.72 22.75 46.73
CA GLY A 213 15.91 23.24 46.04
C GLY A 213 16.21 22.55 44.71
N GLN A 214 15.42 21.57 44.28
CA GLN A 214 15.74 20.78 43.09
C GLN A 214 15.52 21.59 41.80
N PRO A 215 16.50 21.58 40.85
CA PRO A 215 16.33 22.16 39.54
C PRO A 215 15.20 21.49 38.76
N PHE A 216 14.39 22.29 38.08
CA PHE A 216 13.35 21.80 37.18
C PHE A 216 13.22 22.70 35.95
N TYR A 217 12.67 22.14 34.88
CA TYR A 217 12.10 22.93 33.80
C TYR A 217 10.71 22.45 33.41
N ALA A 218 9.86 23.40 33.03
CA ALA A 218 8.51 23.18 32.55
C ALA A 218 8.46 23.37 31.03
N MET A 219 7.80 22.47 30.34
CA MET A 219 7.66 22.44 28.89
C MET A 219 6.23 22.10 28.46
N ARG A 220 5.92 22.28 27.17
CA ARG A 220 4.63 21.83 26.62
C ARG A 220 4.44 20.33 26.87
N PHE A 221 3.28 19.98 27.43
CA PHE A 221 2.85 18.60 27.47
C PHE A 221 2.32 18.20 26.08
N VAL A 222 2.93 17.19 25.46
CA VAL A 222 2.60 16.73 24.10
C VAL A 222 1.94 15.36 24.17
N GLY A 223 0.64 15.33 24.49
CA GLY A 223 -0.21 14.13 24.35
C GLY A 223 0.32 12.85 24.99
N LYS A 224 -0.23 11.70 24.60
CA LYS A 224 0.26 10.37 25.03
C LYS A 224 0.89 9.56 23.89
N ARG A 225 0.57 9.88 22.62
CA ARG A 225 0.94 9.03 21.48
C ARG A 225 2.37 9.29 21.05
N THR A 226 3.19 8.25 21.08
CA THR A 226 4.59 8.30 20.60
C THR A 226 4.67 7.84 19.14
N LEU A 227 5.79 8.15 18.46
CA LEU A 227 6.03 7.60 17.14
C LEU A 227 6.16 6.06 17.17
N VAL A 228 6.65 5.47 18.27
CA VAL A 228 6.68 4.02 18.48
C VAL A 228 5.28 3.43 18.34
N GLU A 229 4.32 3.93 19.13
CA GLU A 229 2.94 3.44 19.12
C GLU A 229 2.29 3.58 17.74
N ALA A 230 2.58 4.67 17.02
CA ALA A 230 2.06 4.88 15.67
C ALA A 230 2.67 3.93 14.63
N ILE A 231 3.95 3.59 14.77
CA ILE A 231 4.62 2.59 13.92
C ILE A 231 4.03 1.21 14.20
N GLU A 232 3.89 0.82 15.47
CA GLU A 232 3.31 -0.46 15.87
C GLU A 232 1.88 -0.62 15.34
N GLU A 233 1.02 0.38 15.57
CA GLU A 233 -0.36 0.36 15.07
C GLU A 233 -0.43 0.23 13.54
N TYR A 234 0.43 0.95 12.82
CA TYR A 234 0.49 0.86 11.36
C TYR A 234 0.85 -0.56 10.88
N HIS A 235 1.86 -1.19 11.48
CA HIS A 235 2.28 -2.54 11.10
C HIS A 235 1.26 -3.60 11.53
N ASP A 236 0.65 -3.46 12.71
CA ASP A 236 -0.42 -4.36 13.16
C ASP A 236 -1.60 -4.36 12.19
N ARG A 237 -2.08 -3.17 11.78
CA ARG A 237 -3.18 -3.03 10.81
C ARG A 237 -2.81 -3.56 9.42
N ARG A 238 -1.57 -3.34 9.01
CA ARG A 238 -1.04 -3.88 7.75
C ARG A 238 -1.00 -5.40 7.75
N GLU A 239 -0.59 -6.02 8.87
CA GLU A 239 -0.61 -7.47 9.02
C GLU A 239 -2.04 -8.05 9.03
N MET A 240 -3.04 -7.28 9.47
CA MET A 240 -4.45 -7.65 9.39
C MET A 240 -5.05 -7.50 7.98
N GLY A 241 -4.27 -7.00 7.01
CA GLY A 241 -4.71 -6.83 5.62
C GLY A 241 -5.58 -5.59 5.39
N GLU A 242 -5.55 -4.61 6.30
CA GLU A 242 -6.26 -3.33 6.12
C GLU A 242 -5.57 -2.42 5.09
N ASP A 243 -6.34 -1.53 4.44
CA ASP A 243 -5.76 -0.45 3.64
C ASP A 243 -5.11 0.59 4.55
N VAL A 244 -3.79 0.51 4.65
CA VAL A 244 -2.94 1.39 5.47
C VAL A 244 -2.26 2.49 4.65
N THR A 245 -2.70 2.74 3.41
CA THR A 245 -2.06 3.73 2.52
C THR A 245 -2.02 5.13 3.14
N MET A 246 -3.13 5.53 3.78
CA MET A 246 -3.22 6.83 4.46
C MET A 246 -2.38 6.89 5.74
N ASP A 247 -2.21 5.77 6.43
CA ASP A 247 -1.41 5.69 7.66
C ASP A 247 0.08 5.83 7.36
N LEU A 248 0.57 5.16 6.30
CA LEU A 248 1.94 5.37 5.82
C LEU A 248 2.17 6.83 5.39
N HIS A 249 1.22 7.44 4.68
CA HIS A 249 1.33 8.85 4.29
C HIS A 249 1.41 9.78 5.50
N ARG A 250 0.61 9.54 6.55
CA ARG A 250 0.66 10.29 7.81
C ARG A 250 1.99 10.11 8.53
N LEU A 251 2.48 8.88 8.62
CA LEU A 251 3.79 8.57 9.19
C LEU A 251 4.91 9.30 8.44
N LEU A 252 4.95 9.23 7.12
CA LEU A 252 5.97 9.93 6.31
C LEU A 252 5.84 11.46 6.41
N SER A 253 4.62 11.99 6.56
CA SER A 253 4.42 13.43 6.81
C SER A 253 4.98 13.84 8.17
N ALA A 254 4.78 13.03 9.21
CA ALA A 254 5.42 13.24 10.51
C ALA A 254 6.95 13.15 10.40
N PHE A 255 7.47 12.18 9.65
CA PHE A 255 8.91 12.05 9.39
C PHE A 255 9.53 13.29 8.73
N ILE A 256 8.84 13.90 7.76
CA ILE A 256 9.26 15.16 7.15
C ILE A 256 9.34 16.26 8.22
N GLY A 257 8.37 16.35 9.12
CA GLY A 257 8.40 17.32 10.23
C GLY A 257 9.56 17.08 11.22
N ILE A 258 9.93 15.81 11.47
CA ILE A 258 11.14 15.48 12.25
C ILE A 258 12.39 15.98 11.52
N CYS A 259 12.50 15.71 10.21
CA CYS A 259 13.64 16.18 9.41
C CYS A 259 13.76 17.71 9.42
N GLN A 260 12.63 18.43 9.35
CA GLN A 260 12.59 19.88 9.42
C GLN A 260 13.04 20.42 10.79
N ALA A 261 12.61 19.79 11.90
CA ALA A 261 13.07 20.13 13.24
C ALA A 261 14.60 19.98 13.38
N ILE A 262 15.14 18.86 12.87
CA ILE A 262 16.58 18.58 12.92
C ILE A 262 17.37 19.52 12.01
N ALA A 263 16.87 19.81 10.80
CA ALA A 263 17.49 20.80 9.92
C ALA A 263 17.54 22.19 10.58
N TYR A 264 16.48 22.59 11.29
CA TYR A 264 16.46 23.83 12.05
C TYR A 264 17.50 23.82 13.18
N ALA A 265 17.58 22.76 13.97
CA ALA A 265 18.59 22.64 15.02
C ALA A 265 20.02 22.68 14.46
N HIS A 266 20.29 22.00 13.33
CA HIS A 266 21.58 22.06 12.63
C HIS A 266 21.92 23.47 12.17
N SER A 267 20.95 24.25 11.69
CA SER A 267 21.15 25.66 11.32
C SER A 267 21.52 26.57 12.50
N ARG A 268 21.21 26.13 13.73
CA ARG A 268 21.61 26.77 15.00
C ARG A 268 22.88 26.16 15.59
N GLY A 269 23.58 25.32 14.84
CA GLY A 269 24.80 24.65 15.27
C GLY A 269 24.59 23.55 16.30
N VAL A 270 23.35 23.08 16.52
CA VAL A 270 23.00 22.05 17.51
C VAL A 270 22.85 20.69 16.83
N ILE A 271 23.57 19.66 17.30
CA ILE A 271 23.43 18.27 16.85
C ILE A 271 22.71 17.47 17.94
N HIS A 272 21.68 16.69 17.62
CA HIS A 272 20.81 16.01 18.58
C HIS A 272 21.43 14.74 19.19
N ARG A 273 22.02 13.86 18.37
CA ARG A 273 22.76 12.64 18.76
C ARG A 273 21.96 11.49 19.38
N ASP A 274 20.65 11.63 19.58
CA ASP A 274 19.78 10.56 20.12
C ASP A 274 18.48 10.41 19.29
N LEU A 275 18.69 10.38 17.98
CA LEU A 275 17.88 9.83 16.90
C LEU A 275 17.00 8.60 17.19
N LYS A 276 15.81 8.68 17.79
CA LYS A 276 14.92 7.50 17.91
C LYS A 276 13.41 7.79 18.01
N PRO A 277 12.53 6.83 17.67
CA PRO A 277 11.08 7.03 17.72
C PRO A 277 10.52 7.37 19.11
N GLU A 278 11.16 6.93 20.19
CA GLU A 278 10.77 7.23 21.57
C GLU A 278 10.91 8.73 21.89
N ASN A 279 11.84 9.42 21.22
CA ASN A 279 12.08 10.85 21.39
C ASN A 279 11.19 11.70 20.47
N VAL A 280 10.12 11.13 19.92
CA VAL A 280 9.20 11.82 19.02
C VAL A 280 7.76 11.60 19.48
N ALA A 281 7.09 12.69 19.84
CA ALA A 281 5.68 12.69 20.17
C ALA A 281 4.82 13.10 18.97
N LEU A 282 3.63 12.51 18.89
CA LEU A 282 2.59 12.86 17.93
C LEU A 282 1.40 13.43 18.69
N ASP A 283 0.98 14.64 18.36
CA ASP A 283 -0.19 15.26 18.97
C ASP A 283 -1.50 14.84 18.29
N ASN A 284 -2.63 15.13 18.94
CA ASN A 284 -3.96 14.75 18.47
C ASN A 284 -4.37 15.43 17.14
N PHE A 285 -3.66 16.47 16.72
CA PHE A 285 -3.91 17.21 15.48
C PHE A 285 -2.90 16.84 14.38
N GLY A 286 -2.07 15.82 14.61
CA GLY A 286 -1.07 15.35 13.66
C GLY A 286 0.21 16.19 13.64
N GLN A 287 0.43 17.07 14.61
CA GLN A 287 1.73 17.72 14.78
C GLN A 287 2.73 16.72 15.35
N VAL A 288 3.94 16.75 14.80
CA VAL A 288 5.08 16.01 15.32
C VAL A 288 5.94 16.92 16.18
N ILE A 289 6.41 16.43 17.32
CA ILE A 289 7.28 17.20 18.22
C ILE A 289 8.46 16.32 18.62
N VAL A 290 9.67 16.80 18.30
CA VAL A 290 10.93 16.20 18.73
C VAL A 290 11.20 16.60 20.18
N LEU A 291 11.54 15.59 20.99
CA LEU A 291 11.78 15.66 22.42
C LEU A 291 13.24 15.28 22.74
N ASP A 292 13.65 15.55 23.98
CA ASP A 292 14.90 15.07 24.61
C ASP A 292 16.21 15.46 23.89
N TRP A 293 16.68 16.68 24.16
CA TRP A 293 17.96 17.21 23.68
C TRP A 293 19.13 16.93 24.66
N GLY A 294 18.98 15.97 25.58
CA GLY A 294 19.92 15.74 26.69
C GLY A 294 21.32 15.26 26.28
N LEU A 295 21.50 14.89 25.02
CA LEU A 295 22.79 14.53 24.43
C LEU A 295 23.28 15.51 23.36
N ALA A 296 22.59 16.64 23.18
CA ALA A 296 22.88 17.58 22.13
C ALA A 296 24.22 18.32 22.34
N LYS A 297 24.95 18.61 21.25
CA LYS A 297 26.22 19.36 21.26
C LYS A 297 26.14 20.59 20.35
N ILE A 298 26.73 21.71 20.80
CA ILE A 298 26.90 22.93 20.01
C ILE A 298 28.24 22.86 19.24
N SER A 299 28.22 23.14 17.95
CA SER A 299 29.36 23.00 17.03
C SER A 299 30.45 24.08 17.16
N ASP A 300 30.20 25.22 17.79
CA ASP A 300 31.22 26.26 17.98
C ASP A 300 32.17 25.99 19.17
N GLU A 301 31.86 25.00 20.02
CA GLU A 301 32.73 24.58 21.13
C GLU A 301 33.91 23.68 20.70
N PHE A 302 34.04 23.36 19.40
CA PHE A 302 35.21 22.63 18.89
C PHE A 302 36.51 23.45 18.91
N GLU A 303 36.46 24.78 19.05
CA GLU A 303 37.67 25.61 19.20
C GLU A 303 37.94 26.08 20.65
N SER A 304 36.90 26.23 21.49
CA SER A 304 37.03 26.86 22.81
C SER A 304 37.36 25.92 23.98
N GLU A 305 37.33 24.59 23.79
CA GLU A 305 37.86 23.63 24.77
C GLU A 305 39.40 23.73 24.94
N SER A 306 40.08 24.52 24.10
CA SER A 306 41.53 24.76 24.20
C SER A 306 41.94 25.99 25.04
N ILE A 307 41.00 26.82 25.52
CA ILE A 307 41.36 28.12 26.13
C ILE A 307 40.89 28.30 27.59
N LEU A 308 40.00 27.46 28.13
CA LEU A 308 39.46 27.65 29.50
C LEU A 308 39.63 26.47 30.47
N SER A 309 40.69 25.68 30.33
CA SER A 309 41.11 24.74 31.39
C SER A 309 42.63 24.58 31.40
N GLY A 310 43.30 25.32 32.28
CA GLY A 310 44.62 24.94 32.74
C GLY A 310 44.54 23.60 33.48
N ASP A 311 45.49 22.72 33.18
CA ASP A 311 45.82 21.48 33.88
C ASP A 311 44.70 20.42 34.02
N SER A 312 44.37 19.74 32.93
CA SER A 312 44.42 18.26 32.87
C SER A 312 44.19 17.78 31.43
N PRO A 313 45.00 16.85 30.89
CA PRO A 313 44.72 16.29 29.58
C PRO A 313 43.38 15.55 29.62
N LEU A 314 42.52 15.82 28.65
CA LEU A 314 41.38 14.99 28.27
C LEU A 314 41.90 13.63 27.77
N SER A 315 42.49 12.84 28.67
CA SER A 315 42.95 11.48 28.43
C SER A 315 41.93 10.50 29.01
N ASP A 316 41.51 9.55 28.18
CA ASP A 316 41.12 8.18 28.54
C ASP A 316 40.38 8.02 29.87
N SER A 317 39.04 8.00 29.84
CA SER A 317 38.12 7.32 30.80
C SER A 317 36.78 8.04 31.04
N GLY A 318 36.54 9.23 30.47
CA GLY A 318 35.33 10.02 30.72
C GLY A 318 34.03 9.50 30.07
N PHE A 319 34.12 8.67 29.03
CA PHE A 319 32.97 8.02 28.39
C PHE A 319 32.67 6.62 28.96
N GLY A 320 33.67 5.98 29.59
CA GLY A 320 33.59 4.61 30.08
C GLY A 320 33.42 4.46 31.60
N GLN A 321 33.67 5.53 32.37
CA GLN A 321 33.60 5.49 33.84
C GLN A 321 32.95 6.75 34.40
N THR A 322 31.62 6.84 34.35
CA THR A 322 30.90 7.58 35.39
C THR A 322 29.56 6.91 35.66
N MET A 323 29.53 6.19 36.79
CA MET A 323 28.37 5.70 37.52
C MET A 323 27.54 4.63 36.81
N ALA A 324 27.85 3.37 37.16
CA ALA A 324 27.02 2.17 37.08
C ALA A 324 25.67 2.30 36.34
N GLY A 325 25.64 1.82 35.09
CA GLY A 325 24.51 1.03 34.57
C GLY A 325 23.30 1.74 33.94
N GLU A 326 23.15 3.06 33.97
CA GLU A 326 21.81 3.65 33.69
C GLU A 326 21.63 4.63 32.51
N PHE A 327 22.66 4.95 31.69
CA PHE A 327 22.43 5.82 30.51
C PHE A 327 23.23 5.43 29.27
N ILE A 328 22.81 4.33 28.65
CA ILE A 328 23.11 4.06 27.24
C ILE A 328 21.76 4.08 26.52
N GLY A 329 21.43 5.20 25.88
CA GLY A 329 20.32 5.28 24.92
C GLY A 329 20.45 4.15 23.90
N THR A 330 19.34 3.53 23.53
CA THR A 330 19.22 2.26 22.83
C THR A 330 20.22 2.11 21.65
N PRO A 331 21.25 1.24 21.75
CA PRO A 331 22.26 1.01 20.70
C PRO A 331 21.68 0.63 19.33
N LEU A 332 20.41 0.24 19.30
CA LEU A 332 19.67 -0.21 18.12
C LEU A 332 19.48 0.85 17.03
N TYR A 333 19.59 2.15 17.38
CA TYR A 333 19.45 3.27 16.44
C TYR A 333 20.76 4.04 16.19
N MET A 334 21.85 3.68 16.88
CA MET A 334 23.12 4.42 16.81
C MET A 334 23.75 4.38 15.42
N ALA A 335 24.37 5.51 15.06
CA ALA A 335 25.26 5.60 13.91
C ALA A 335 26.59 4.87 14.18
N PRO A 336 27.29 4.37 13.15
CA PRO A 336 28.58 3.67 13.31
C PRO A 336 29.64 4.47 14.07
N GLU A 337 29.73 5.78 13.85
CA GLU A 337 30.67 6.66 14.55
C GLU A 337 30.34 6.85 16.04
N GLN A 338 29.06 6.73 16.42
CA GLN A 338 28.66 6.74 17.83
C GLN A 338 28.99 5.41 18.49
N ALA A 339 28.74 4.30 17.79
CA ALA A 339 29.01 2.97 18.28
C ALA A 339 30.52 2.67 18.42
N SER A 340 31.37 3.30 17.59
CA SER A 340 32.83 3.20 17.67
C SER A 340 33.48 4.14 18.69
N GLY A 341 32.71 5.05 19.31
CA GLY A 341 33.22 6.04 20.26
C GLY A 341 34.07 7.17 19.62
N GLN A 342 34.02 7.34 18.30
CA GLN A 342 34.77 8.37 17.57
C GLN A 342 34.06 9.73 17.64
N LEU A 343 34.16 10.39 18.79
CA LEU A 343 33.44 11.63 19.10
C LEU A 343 33.85 12.82 18.22
N ASP A 344 35.08 12.83 17.73
CA ASP A 344 35.64 13.76 16.76
C ASP A 344 34.96 13.65 15.38
N MET A 345 34.38 12.49 15.08
CA MET A 345 33.67 12.20 13.84
C MET A 345 32.16 12.46 13.93
N VAL A 346 31.65 12.88 15.09
CA VAL A 346 30.21 13.17 15.26
C VAL A 346 29.89 14.57 14.76
N ASP A 347 29.10 14.65 13.69
CA ASP A 347 28.60 15.89 13.09
C ASP A 347 27.11 15.77 12.74
N TYR A 348 26.56 16.75 12.00
CA TYR A 348 25.17 16.74 11.55
C TYR A 348 24.75 15.47 10.79
N ARG A 349 25.70 14.75 10.16
CA ARG A 349 25.45 13.50 9.42
C ARG A 349 25.21 12.30 10.34
N THR A 350 25.57 12.42 11.61
CA THR A 350 25.19 11.46 12.65
C THR A 350 23.67 11.48 12.86
N ASP A 351 23.08 12.68 12.93
CA ASP A 351 21.62 12.81 12.99
C ASP A 351 20.94 12.37 11.69
N VAL A 352 21.56 12.60 10.52
CA VAL A 352 21.06 12.06 9.23
C VAL A 352 20.96 10.54 9.27
N TYR A 353 21.93 9.85 9.88
CA TYR A 353 21.83 8.40 10.10
C TYR A 353 20.66 8.07 11.03
N GLY A 354 20.49 8.79 12.15
CA GLY A 354 19.38 8.61 13.07
C GLY A 354 18.00 8.81 12.42
N LEU A 355 17.86 9.81 11.54
CA LEU A 355 16.67 9.99 10.69
C LEU A 355 16.46 8.78 9.78
N GLY A 356 17.52 8.28 9.14
CA GLY A 356 17.47 7.03 8.37
C GLY A 356 17.01 5.84 9.21
N ALA A 357 17.47 5.71 10.46
CA ALA A 357 17.10 4.66 11.39
C ALA A 357 15.63 4.74 11.83
N ILE A 358 15.10 5.96 12.03
CA ILE A 358 13.65 6.18 12.25
C ILE A 358 12.86 5.75 11.02
N LEU A 359 13.28 6.17 9.82
CA LEU A 359 12.62 5.77 8.56
C LEU A 359 12.64 4.24 8.39
N PHE A 360 13.76 3.58 8.72
CA PHE A 360 13.87 2.12 8.71
C PHE A 360 12.82 1.48 9.62
N ALA A 361 12.65 1.97 10.85
CA ALA A 361 11.66 1.46 11.80
C ALA A 361 10.23 1.69 11.30
N MET A 362 9.94 2.85 10.70
CA MET A 362 8.64 3.11 10.09
C MET A 362 8.33 2.15 8.95
N LEU A 363 9.32 1.80 8.12
CA LEU A 363 9.14 0.92 6.97
C LEU A 363 9.08 -0.56 7.34
N THR A 364 9.81 -0.99 8.36
CA THR A 364 9.98 -2.43 8.69
C THR A 364 9.27 -2.86 9.97
N GLY A 365 8.90 -1.91 10.84
CA GLY A 365 8.33 -2.18 12.16
C GLY A 365 9.36 -2.65 13.19
N SER A 366 10.65 -2.58 12.86
CA SER A 366 11.76 -3.05 13.71
C SER A 366 12.90 -2.03 13.71
N ALA A 367 13.64 -1.94 14.82
CA ALA A 367 14.84 -1.11 14.84
C ALA A 367 15.94 -1.73 13.95
N PRO A 368 16.80 -0.92 13.30
CA PRO A 368 17.84 -1.43 12.39
C PRO A 368 18.66 -2.58 12.95
N HIS A 369 19.24 -2.39 14.14
CA HIS A 369 20.20 -3.35 14.69
C HIS A 369 19.55 -4.36 15.63
N GLN A 370 18.23 -4.50 15.60
CA GLN A 370 17.49 -5.42 16.46
C GLN A 370 17.92 -6.87 16.25
N ASN A 371 18.18 -7.28 15.01
CA ASN A 371 18.68 -8.63 14.72
C ASN A 371 20.13 -8.85 15.19
N SER A 372 20.95 -7.80 15.27
CA SER A 372 22.30 -7.89 15.84
C SER A 372 22.29 -7.99 17.36
N SER A 373 21.19 -7.60 18.02
CA SER A 373 21.06 -7.67 19.49
C SER A 373 20.73 -9.06 20.02
N VAL A 374 20.44 -10.02 19.14
CA VAL A 374 20.08 -11.39 19.52
C VAL A 374 20.93 -12.38 18.73
N LYS A 375 21.66 -13.24 19.44
CA LYS A 375 22.48 -14.31 18.86
C LYS A 375 22.08 -15.63 19.52
N GLU A 376 21.71 -16.62 18.69
CA GLU A 376 21.27 -17.95 19.15
C GLU A 376 20.10 -17.92 20.15
N GLY A 377 19.26 -16.89 20.11
CA GLY A 377 18.11 -16.72 21.01
C GLY A 377 18.43 -16.08 22.36
N SER A 378 19.67 -15.63 22.57
CA SER A 378 20.11 -14.89 23.76
C SER A 378 20.47 -13.44 23.42
N ALA A 379 20.31 -12.53 24.39
CA ALA A 379 20.66 -11.11 24.24
C ALA A 379 22.18 -10.96 24.17
N VAL A 380 22.65 -10.21 23.17
CA VAL A 380 24.07 -9.92 22.96
C VAL A 380 24.51 -8.83 23.95
N PRO A 381 25.69 -8.96 24.60
CA PRO A 381 26.24 -7.90 25.45
C PRO A 381 26.40 -6.58 24.69
N ILE A 382 26.15 -5.46 25.37
CA ILE A 382 26.21 -4.11 24.76
C ILE A 382 27.53 -3.87 24.00
N PRO A 383 28.73 -4.21 24.52
CA PRO A 383 29.98 -4.00 23.79
C PRO A 383 30.05 -4.75 22.45
N GLU A 384 29.58 -6.00 22.39
CA GLU A 384 29.54 -6.80 21.14
C GLU A 384 28.52 -6.22 20.15
N LEU A 385 27.38 -5.70 20.65
CA LEU A 385 26.40 -5.01 19.82
C LEU A 385 27.00 -3.73 19.21
N LEU A 386 27.67 -2.89 20.01
CA LEU A 386 28.31 -1.66 19.53
C LEU A 386 29.39 -1.96 18.48
N GLU A 387 30.22 -2.98 18.73
CA GLU A 387 31.23 -3.41 17.75
C GLU A 387 30.57 -3.86 16.44
N SER A 388 29.46 -4.61 16.52
CA SER A 388 28.71 -5.03 15.34
C SER A 388 28.15 -3.84 14.55
N VAL A 389 27.62 -2.82 15.22
CA VAL A 389 27.08 -1.61 14.60
C VAL A 389 28.18 -0.78 13.94
N ALA A 390 29.38 -0.72 14.55
CA ALA A 390 30.52 0.00 14.01
C ALA A 390 31.12 -0.65 12.76
N GLN A 391 31.14 -1.99 12.69
CA GLN A 391 31.87 -2.73 11.65
C GLN A 391 31.00 -3.27 10.51
N ARG A 392 29.72 -3.58 10.76
CA ARG A 392 28.85 -4.23 9.76
C ARG A 392 28.18 -3.22 8.83
N PRO A 393 27.84 -3.62 7.60
CA PRO A 393 27.01 -2.80 6.74
C PRO A 393 25.62 -2.61 7.38
N SER A 394 25.03 -1.44 7.17
CA SER A 394 23.69 -1.16 7.64
C SER A 394 22.66 -2.10 6.98
N PRO A 395 21.67 -2.58 7.75
CA PRO A 395 20.67 -3.54 7.26
C PRO A 395 19.84 -2.95 6.12
N ARG A 396 19.43 -3.79 5.16
CA ARG A 396 18.58 -3.35 4.05
C ARG A 396 17.11 -3.52 4.40
N VAL A 397 16.31 -2.50 4.13
CA VAL A 397 14.85 -2.50 4.40
C VAL A 397 14.15 -3.70 3.74
N ARG A 398 14.52 -4.03 2.49
CA ARG A 398 13.87 -5.10 1.72
C ARG A 398 14.23 -6.51 2.18
N ASP A 399 15.28 -6.68 2.99
CA ASP A 399 15.61 -7.96 3.61
C ASP A 399 14.61 -8.30 4.74
N TYR A 400 14.02 -7.27 5.36
CA TYR A 400 13.00 -7.39 6.41
C TYR A 400 11.60 -7.43 5.79
N LEU A 401 11.37 -6.59 4.77
CA LEU A 401 10.08 -6.45 4.16
C LEU A 401 10.20 -6.22 2.63
N PRO A 402 10.16 -7.29 1.81
CA PRO A 402 10.40 -7.22 0.37
C PRO A 402 9.43 -6.30 -0.40
N GLY A 403 8.21 -6.13 0.12
CA GLY A 403 7.14 -5.32 -0.46
C GLY A 403 7.26 -3.80 -0.24
N VAL A 404 8.34 -3.31 0.36
CA VAL A 404 8.60 -1.86 0.42
C VAL A 404 9.09 -1.37 -0.95
N PRO A 405 8.54 -0.26 -1.49
CA PRO A 405 8.97 0.33 -2.76
C PRO A 405 10.48 0.62 -2.78
N SER A 406 11.14 0.25 -3.87
CA SER A 406 12.61 0.32 -4.02
C SER A 406 13.15 1.75 -3.83
N ASP A 407 12.48 2.75 -4.41
CA ASP A 407 12.86 4.17 -4.27
C ASP A 407 12.91 4.61 -2.80
N LEU A 408 11.90 4.23 -2.00
CA LEU A 408 11.82 4.60 -0.60
C LEU A 408 12.84 3.84 0.26
N ALA A 409 13.07 2.55 -0.07
CA ALA A 409 14.13 1.76 0.54
C ALA A 409 15.53 2.35 0.24
N ASN A 410 15.76 2.87 -0.97
CA ASN A 410 17.01 3.51 -1.37
C ASN A 410 17.25 4.82 -0.61
N ILE A 411 16.18 5.62 -0.37
CA ILE A 411 16.28 6.82 0.46
C ILE A 411 16.75 6.45 1.87
N CYS A 412 16.12 5.45 2.49
CA CYS A 412 16.51 4.93 3.80
C CYS A 412 17.96 4.43 3.81
N GLN A 413 18.34 3.62 2.82
CA GLN A 413 19.67 3.03 2.72
C GLN A 413 20.77 4.09 2.55
N LYS A 414 20.51 5.14 1.76
CA LYS A 414 21.43 6.26 1.58
C LYS A 414 21.59 7.05 2.88
N ALA A 415 20.51 7.37 3.59
CA ALA A 415 20.58 8.05 4.88
C ALA A 415 21.40 7.26 5.92
N MET A 416 21.25 5.93 5.93
CA MET A 416 21.97 5.03 6.83
C MET A 416 23.30 4.51 6.28
N HIS A 417 23.89 5.13 5.25
CA HIS A 417 25.15 4.59 4.71
C HIS A 417 26.28 4.64 5.77
N PRO A 418 27.10 3.58 5.96
CA PRO A 418 28.13 3.57 7.01
C PRO A 418 29.10 4.75 6.90
N LYS A 419 29.58 5.03 5.68
CA LYS A 419 30.43 6.19 5.39
C LYS A 419 29.63 7.49 5.37
N ARG A 420 29.98 8.44 6.24
CA ARG A 420 29.32 9.77 6.39
C ARG A 420 29.20 10.55 5.08
N HIS A 421 30.25 10.60 4.27
CA HIS A 421 30.26 11.34 3.00
C HIS A 421 29.36 10.73 1.92
N SER A 422 28.93 9.48 2.08
CA SER A 422 27.99 8.80 1.17
C SER A 422 26.53 8.93 1.62
N ARG A 423 26.29 9.52 2.80
CA ARG A 423 24.95 9.87 3.29
C ARG A 423 24.42 11.11 2.57
N TYR A 424 23.17 11.46 2.84
CA TYR A 424 22.71 12.82 2.60
C TYR A 424 23.53 13.81 3.44
N GLN A 425 23.76 15.01 2.90
CA GLN A 425 24.58 16.02 3.56
C GLN A 425 23.75 16.96 4.44
N SER A 426 22.43 16.80 4.51
CA SER A 426 21.58 17.51 5.45
C SER A 426 20.28 16.76 5.72
N ALA A 427 19.61 17.08 6.83
CA ALA A 427 18.26 16.59 7.10
C ALA A 427 17.23 17.09 6.07
N THR A 428 17.44 18.29 5.51
CA THR A 428 16.61 18.83 4.42
C THR A 428 16.65 17.96 3.17
N GLU A 429 17.83 17.48 2.76
CA GLU A 429 17.94 16.59 1.60
C GLU A 429 17.19 15.27 1.78
N VAL A 430 17.14 14.75 3.01
CA VAL A 430 16.34 13.55 3.35
C VAL A 430 14.85 13.86 3.21
N ALA A 431 14.40 14.96 3.82
CA ALA A 431 13.01 15.42 3.75
C ALA A 431 12.54 15.60 2.30
N ASP A 432 13.33 16.31 1.49
CA ASP A 432 13.04 16.56 0.08
C ASP A 432 12.94 15.26 -0.72
N SER A 433 13.81 14.29 -0.45
CA SER A 433 13.79 13.01 -1.15
C SER A 433 12.52 12.21 -0.84
N VAL A 434 12.10 12.18 0.42
CA VAL A 434 10.82 11.56 0.83
C VAL A 434 9.64 12.31 0.24
N GLN A 435 9.66 13.64 0.27
CA GLN A 435 8.57 14.47 -0.28
C GLN A 435 8.44 14.30 -1.79
N ARG A 436 9.55 14.25 -2.55
CA ARG A 436 9.55 13.95 -3.99
C ARG A 436 8.96 12.57 -4.27
N TRP A 437 9.31 11.57 -3.45
CA TRP A 437 8.74 10.23 -3.58
C TRP A 437 7.22 10.24 -3.33
N MET A 438 6.75 10.92 -2.29
CA MET A 438 5.32 11.06 -1.98
C MET A 438 4.55 11.76 -3.12
N ALA A 439 5.10 12.86 -3.65
CA ALA A 439 4.51 13.58 -4.79
C ALA A 439 4.50 12.73 -6.07
N GLY A 440 5.58 12.00 -6.34
CA GLY A 440 5.68 11.07 -7.47
C GLY A 440 4.61 9.97 -7.41
N ARG A 441 4.34 9.42 -6.22
CA ARG A 441 3.28 8.41 -6.02
C ARG A 441 1.89 8.97 -6.34
N SER A 442 1.59 10.19 -5.92
CA SER A 442 0.33 10.86 -6.23
C SER A 442 0.15 11.08 -7.74
N ASN A 443 1.20 11.52 -8.43
CA ASN A 443 1.18 11.71 -9.88
C ASN A 443 0.97 10.38 -10.63
N ARG A 444 1.68 9.31 -10.22
CA ARG A 444 1.49 7.96 -10.78
C ARG A 444 0.05 7.48 -10.54
N ARG A 445 -0.50 7.67 -9.35
CA ARG A 445 -1.89 7.28 -9.02
C ARG A 445 -2.92 8.03 -9.86
N GLN A 446 -2.71 9.32 -10.12
CA GLN A 446 -3.59 10.10 -11.00
C GLN A 446 -3.48 9.66 -12.47
N ALA A 447 -2.27 9.49 -12.99
CA ALA A 447 -2.05 9.00 -14.34
C ALA A 447 -2.61 7.58 -14.53
N TYR A 448 -2.52 6.76 -13.49
CA TYR A 448 -3.14 5.44 -13.42
C TYR A 448 -4.67 5.52 -13.46
N ALA A 449 -5.28 6.39 -12.64
CA ALA A 449 -6.73 6.58 -12.64
C ALA A 449 -7.24 7.05 -14.02
N ASN A 450 -6.50 7.94 -14.68
CA ASN A 450 -6.80 8.38 -16.04
C ASN A 450 -6.71 7.21 -17.03
N SER A 451 -5.62 6.42 -17.01
CA SER A 451 -5.44 5.26 -17.90
C SER A 451 -6.53 4.21 -17.70
N ARG A 452 -6.95 3.97 -16.46
CA ARG A 452 -8.07 3.08 -16.14
C ARG A 452 -9.40 3.62 -16.70
N GLY A 453 -9.62 4.93 -16.65
CA GLY A 453 -10.78 5.58 -17.27
C GLY A 453 -10.78 5.41 -18.80
N GLU A 454 -9.66 5.75 -19.44
CA GLU A 454 -9.47 5.62 -20.89
C GLU A 454 -9.67 4.17 -21.37
N GLY A 455 -9.12 3.19 -20.65
CA GLY A 455 -9.31 1.77 -20.98
C GLY A 455 -10.75 1.28 -20.87
N ARG A 456 -11.53 1.80 -19.92
CA ARG A 456 -12.97 1.52 -19.83
C ARG A 456 -13.75 2.13 -20.98
N GLU A 457 -13.47 3.39 -21.32
CA GLU A 457 -14.09 4.06 -22.47
C GLU A 457 -13.79 3.32 -23.77
N LEU A 458 -12.54 2.89 -23.96
CA LEU A 458 -12.11 2.12 -25.11
C LEU A 458 -12.83 0.76 -25.21
N ARG A 459 -12.97 0.04 -24.08
CA ARG A 459 -13.75 -1.20 -24.02
C ARG A 459 -15.20 -0.96 -24.45
N THR A 460 -15.85 0.05 -23.90
CA THR A 460 -17.24 0.39 -24.24
C THR A 460 -17.39 0.80 -25.70
N ALA A 461 -16.46 1.59 -26.24
CA ALA A 461 -16.48 2.02 -27.62
C ALA A 461 -16.28 0.86 -28.60
N MET A 462 -15.36 -0.06 -28.31
CA MET A 462 -15.13 -1.25 -29.12
C MET A 462 -16.37 -2.16 -29.15
N GLN A 463 -17.00 -2.40 -27.99
CA GLN A 463 -18.27 -3.14 -27.92
C GLN A 463 -19.42 -2.41 -28.63
N GLY A 464 -19.39 -1.07 -28.67
CA GLY A 464 -20.28 -0.26 -29.49
C GLY A 464 -20.11 -0.55 -30.98
N ALA A 465 -18.86 -0.51 -31.47
CA ALA A 465 -18.55 -0.76 -32.88
C ALA A 465 -18.95 -2.17 -33.35
N VAL A 466 -18.76 -3.20 -32.52
CA VAL A 466 -19.23 -4.56 -32.84
C VAL A 466 -20.77 -4.62 -32.93
N ARG A 467 -21.47 -4.00 -31.98
CA ARG A 467 -22.94 -3.93 -32.02
C ARG A 467 -23.46 -3.15 -33.23
N ASP A 468 -22.76 -2.09 -33.63
CA ASP A 468 -23.09 -1.35 -34.85
C ASP A 468 -22.86 -2.20 -36.09
N LEU A 469 -21.79 -3.00 -36.14
CA LEU A 469 -21.56 -3.96 -37.21
C LEU A 469 -22.70 -4.99 -37.31
N GLU A 470 -23.10 -5.59 -36.18
CA GLU A 470 -24.22 -6.54 -36.10
C GLU A 470 -25.55 -5.92 -36.55
N ARG A 471 -25.85 -4.72 -36.06
CA ARG A 471 -27.06 -3.98 -36.43
C ARG A 471 -27.09 -3.67 -37.92
N ASN A 472 -25.96 -3.23 -38.49
CA ASN A 472 -25.88 -2.86 -39.90
C ASN A 472 -26.04 -4.08 -40.80
N VAL A 473 -25.43 -5.23 -40.49
CA VAL A 473 -25.58 -6.44 -41.32
C VAL A 473 -27.02 -6.98 -41.26
N ARG A 474 -27.68 -6.94 -40.10
CA ARG A 474 -29.10 -7.30 -39.97
C ARG A 474 -30.02 -6.33 -40.71
N PHE A 475 -29.70 -5.04 -40.69
CA PHE A 475 -30.45 -4.08 -41.51
C PHE A 475 -30.27 -4.40 -43.00
N MET A 476 -29.05 -4.69 -43.45
CA MET A 476 -28.78 -5.07 -44.83
C MET A 476 -29.53 -6.35 -45.26
N SER A 477 -29.62 -7.38 -44.40
CA SER A 477 -30.35 -8.61 -44.72
C SER A 477 -31.85 -8.39 -44.97
N SER A 478 -32.44 -7.38 -44.33
CA SER A 478 -33.87 -7.06 -44.43
C SER A 478 -34.25 -6.14 -45.61
N LEU A 479 -33.29 -5.76 -46.46
CA LEU A 479 -33.53 -4.80 -47.54
C LEU A 479 -34.45 -5.38 -48.63
N PRO A 480 -35.55 -4.69 -49.02
CA PRO A 480 -36.45 -5.17 -50.08
C PRO A 480 -35.76 -5.50 -51.42
N PRO A 481 -34.72 -4.76 -51.86
CA PRO A 481 -33.95 -5.13 -53.06
C PRO A 481 -33.29 -6.51 -53.02
N ILE A 482 -33.02 -7.09 -51.84
CA ILE A 482 -32.49 -8.46 -51.74
C ILE A 482 -33.54 -9.46 -52.22
N GLN A 483 -34.78 -9.35 -51.72
CA GLN A 483 -35.85 -10.24 -52.14
C GLN A 483 -36.23 -10.02 -53.62
N GLY A 484 -36.15 -8.77 -54.10
CA GLY A 484 -36.29 -8.47 -55.53
C GLY A 484 -35.26 -9.20 -56.40
N LEU A 485 -34.00 -9.26 -55.93
CA LEU A 485 -32.93 -9.99 -56.62
C LEU A 485 -33.17 -11.52 -56.57
N ILE A 486 -33.61 -12.06 -55.43
CA ILE A 486 -33.94 -13.49 -55.27
C ILE A 486 -35.02 -13.90 -56.27
N ASN A 487 -36.14 -13.14 -56.33
CA ASN A 487 -37.24 -13.41 -57.23
C ASN A 487 -36.80 -13.34 -58.71
N ALA A 488 -36.03 -12.31 -59.08
CA ALA A 488 -35.49 -12.17 -60.44
C ALA A 488 -34.56 -13.32 -60.84
N ALA A 489 -33.80 -13.87 -59.89
CA ALA A 489 -32.92 -15.03 -60.12
C ALA A 489 -33.70 -16.35 -60.30
N GLN A 490 -34.97 -16.42 -59.89
CA GLN A 490 -35.84 -17.59 -60.01
C GLN A 490 -36.75 -17.55 -61.26
N ASN A 491 -36.55 -16.58 -62.17
CA ASN A 491 -37.37 -16.38 -63.38
C ASN A 491 -38.86 -16.07 -63.10
N ASP A 492 -39.18 -15.44 -61.96
CA ASP A 492 -40.51 -14.95 -61.59
C ASP A 492 -40.49 -13.39 -61.66
N PRO A 493 -41.35 -12.68 -62.42
CA PRO A 493 -41.15 -11.23 -62.67
C PRO A 493 -41.30 -10.39 -61.38
N PRO A 494 -40.73 -9.16 -61.25
CA PRO A 494 -40.45 -8.15 -62.29
C PRO A 494 -39.03 -7.51 -62.27
N GLU A 495 -38.52 -7.08 -63.43
CA GLU A 495 -37.22 -6.40 -63.67
C GLU A 495 -35.97 -7.30 -63.80
N ASP A 496 -35.01 -6.87 -64.63
CA ASP A 496 -33.73 -7.55 -64.89
C ASP A 496 -32.86 -7.60 -63.63
N LEU A 497 -32.15 -8.72 -63.44
CA LEU A 497 -31.24 -8.98 -62.33
C LEU A 497 -30.16 -7.88 -62.21
N THR A 498 -29.77 -7.27 -63.33
CA THR A 498 -28.85 -6.13 -63.39
C THR A 498 -29.36 -4.91 -62.62
N VAL A 499 -30.66 -4.62 -62.68
CA VAL A 499 -31.28 -3.44 -62.03
C VAL A 499 -31.21 -3.58 -60.51
N TRP A 500 -31.55 -4.75 -59.99
CA TRP A 500 -31.50 -5.03 -58.55
C TRP A 500 -30.07 -5.04 -58.00
N ARG A 501 -29.10 -5.56 -58.78
CA ARG A 501 -27.68 -5.47 -58.44
C ARG A 501 -27.20 -4.03 -58.30
N GLU A 502 -27.58 -3.17 -59.23
CA GLU A 502 -27.21 -1.75 -59.19
C GLU A 502 -27.81 -1.05 -57.97
N ARG A 503 -29.11 -1.26 -57.69
CA ARG A 503 -29.79 -0.73 -56.50
C ARG A 503 -29.11 -1.15 -55.19
N LEU A 504 -28.77 -2.44 -55.05
CA LEU A 504 -28.03 -2.93 -53.88
C LEU A 504 -26.62 -2.35 -53.80
N GLY A 505 -25.92 -2.24 -54.94
CA GLY A 505 -24.62 -1.60 -55.02
C GLY A 505 -24.63 -0.16 -54.52
N VAL A 506 -25.64 0.63 -54.88
CA VAL A 506 -25.81 2.01 -54.39
C VAL A 506 -25.99 2.04 -52.86
N ILE A 507 -26.84 1.17 -52.31
CA ILE A 507 -27.10 1.11 -50.86
C ILE A 507 -25.84 0.68 -50.09
N PHE A 508 -25.20 -0.41 -50.53
CA PHE A 508 -23.95 -0.91 -49.92
C PHE A 508 -22.83 0.14 -50.01
N GLY A 509 -22.73 0.83 -51.14
CA GLY A 509 -21.78 1.92 -51.31
C GLY A 509 -22.05 3.09 -50.37
N GLY A 510 -23.32 3.43 -50.13
CA GLY A 510 -23.73 4.43 -49.13
C GLY A 510 -23.32 4.05 -47.72
N LEU A 511 -23.53 2.79 -47.33
CA LEU A 511 -23.15 2.27 -46.01
C LEU A 511 -21.63 2.32 -45.79
N LEU A 512 -20.86 1.96 -46.83
CA LEU A 512 -19.42 2.14 -46.79
C LEU A 512 -19.12 3.63 -46.60
N LYS A 513 -19.66 4.56 -47.39
CA LYS A 513 -19.37 6.01 -47.23
C LYS A 513 -19.59 6.53 -45.80
N THR A 514 -20.63 6.09 -45.10
CA THR A 514 -20.93 6.55 -43.73
C THR A 514 -20.08 5.89 -42.65
N ASN A 515 -19.56 4.67 -42.89
CA ASN A 515 -18.78 3.92 -41.91
C ASN A 515 -17.35 3.72 -42.40
N CYS A 516 -16.43 4.58 -41.95
CA CYS A 516 -15.03 4.55 -42.39
C CYS A 516 -14.35 3.21 -42.12
N ASP A 517 -14.75 2.49 -41.07
CA ASP A 517 -14.13 1.24 -40.63
C ASP A 517 -14.52 0.02 -41.47
N PHE A 518 -15.63 0.06 -42.19
CA PHE A 518 -16.06 -1.02 -43.08
C PHE A 518 -15.18 -1.06 -44.33
N GLY A 519 -14.68 -2.24 -44.67
CA GLY A 519 -13.85 -2.53 -45.83
C GLY A 519 -14.66 -3.01 -47.03
N SER A 520 -15.64 -3.89 -46.81
CA SER A 520 -16.52 -4.39 -47.88
C SER A 520 -17.87 -4.84 -47.37
N VAL A 521 -18.86 -4.85 -48.28
CA VAL A 521 -20.19 -5.41 -48.08
C VAL A 521 -20.49 -6.31 -49.27
N SER A 522 -20.93 -7.54 -49.01
CA SER A 522 -21.25 -8.53 -50.04
C SER A 522 -22.55 -9.25 -49.76
N PHE A 523 -23.29 -9.53 -50.83
CA PHE A 523 -24.41 -10.47 -50.82
C PHE A 523 -24.04 -11.67 -51.70
N ALA A 524 -24.13 -12.87 -51.16
CA ALA A 524 -23.76 -14.10 -51.84
C ALA A 524 -24.89 -15.13 -51.78
N LYS A 525 -25.08 -15.84 -52.90
CA LYS A 525 -25.94 -17.02 -52.99
C LYS A 525 -25.16 -18.24 -52.53
N VAL A 526 -25.86 -19.20 -51.93
CA VAL A 526 -25.29 -20.49 -51.54
C VAL A 526 -25.95 -21.61 -52.33
N SER A 527 -25.14 -22.53 -52.86
CA SER A 527 -25.60 -23.74 -53.55
C SER A 527 -24.53 -24.83 -53.44
N ASP A 528 -24.92 -26.05 -53.09
CA ASP A 528 -24.03 -27.22 -53.00
C ASP A 528 -22.77 -26.98 -52.13
N GLY A 529 -22.92 -26.33 -50.98
CA GLY A 529 -21.82 -26.02 -50.06
C GLY A 529 -20.80 -25.00 -50.60
N LYS A 530 -21.14 -24.30 -51.69
CA LYS A 530 -20.33 -23.23 -52.28
C LYS A 530 -21.10 -21.92 -52.24
N PHE A 531 -20.36 -20.83 -52.10
CA PHE A 531 -20.91 -19.49 -52.25
C PHE A 531 -20.58 -18.90 -53.62
N GLN A 532 -21.46 -18.04 -54.11
CA GLN A 532 -21.25 -17.19 -55.26
C GLN A 532 -21.70 -15.76 -54.90
N GLU A 533 -20.76 -14.82 -54.86
CA GLU A 533 -21.09 -13.41 -54.67
C GLU A 533 -21.96 -12.91 -55.83
N LEU A 534 -23.06 -12.24 -55.52
CA LEU A 534 -23.96 -11.63 -56.49
C LEU A 534 -23.78 -10.12 -56.56
N VAL A 535 -23.45 -9.49 -55.43
CA VAL A 535 -23.16 -8.06 -55.31
C VAL A 535 -22.02 -7.90 -54.30
N ARG A 536 -21.01 -7.08 -54.63
CA ARG A 536 -19.95 -6.69 -53.71
C ARG A 536 -19.56 -5.24 -53.93
N MET A 537 -19.57 -4.47 -52.84
CA MET A 537 -18.97 -3.15 -52.77
C MET A 537 -17.76 -3.23 -51.84
N GLU A 538 -16.65 -2.59 -52.21
CA GLU A 538 -15.46 -2.57 -51.37
C GLU A 538 -14.73 -1.23 -51.48
N ARG A 539 -13.94 -0.93 -50.45
CA ARG A 539 -12.98 0.16 -50.47
C ARG A 539 -11.71 -0.26 -51.18
N HIS A 540 -11.08 0.70 -51.87
CA HIS A 540 -9.77 0.51 -52.44
C HIS A 540 -8.73 0.29 -51.34
N ARG A 541 -7.81 -0.66 -51.56
CA ARG A 541 -6.83 -1.08 -50.55
C ARG A 541 -5.82 0.01 -50.21
N THR A 542 -5.45 0.85 -51.18
CA THR A 542 -4.47 1.94 -50.99
C THR A 542 -5.10 3.30 -50.74
N ASP A 543 -6.41 3.45 -51.03
CA ASP A 543 -7.14 4.70 -50.85
C ASP A 543 -8.50 4.41 -50.23
N ALA A 544 -8.57 4.53 -48.91
CA ALA A 544 -9.76 4.20 -48.14
C ALA A 544 -10.98 5.09 -48.49
N TYR A 545 -10.79 6.25 -49.14
CA TYR A 545 -11.88 7.13 -49.56
C TYR A 545 -12.57 6.65 -50.84
N ASN A 546 -11.88 5.84 -51.64
CA ASN A 546 -12.40 5.35 -52.90
C ASN A 546 -13.19 4.04 -52.70
N ILE A 547 -14.49 4.07 -53.02
CA ILE A 547 -15.40 2.93 -52.94
C ILE A 547 -15.77 2.50 -54.36
N ARG A 548 -15.68 1.19 -54.62
CA ARG A 548 -15.98 0.61 -55.94
C ARG A 548 -16.97 -0.53 -55.86
N SER A 549 -17.74 -0.69 -56.93
CA SER A 549 -18.50 -1.92 -57.21
C SER A 549 -17.60 -2.92 -57.92
N ILE A 550 -17.71 -4.19 -57.55
CA ILE A 550 -16.94 -5.26 -58.18
C ILE A 550 -17.70 -5.80 -59.39
N PRO A 551 -17.09 -5.78 -60.60
CA PRO A 551 -17.74 -6.32 -61.79
C PRO A 551 -18.05 -7.82 -61.65
N ALA A 552 -19.12 -8.28 -62.30
CA ALA A 552 -19.58 -9.67 -62.22
C ALA A 552 -18.49 -10.70 -62.55
N SER A 553 -17.59 -10.40 -63.49
CA SER A 553 -16.46 -11.25 -63.87
C SER A 553 -15.37 -11.39 -62.79
N ARG A 554 -15.43 -10.57 -61.73
CA ARG A 554 -14.48 -10.54 -60.62
C ARG A 554 -15.13 -10.84 -59.26
N LEU A 555 -16.43 -11.14 -59.25
CA LEU A 555 -17.11 -11.57 -58.04
C LEU A 555 -16.56 -12.91 -57.57
N GLY A 556 -16.40 -13.07 -56.26
CA GLY A 556 -15.83 -14.25 -55.66
C GLY A 556 -16.80 -15.44 -55.68
N SER A 557 -16.24 -16.63 -55.85
CA SER A 557 -16.95 -17.90 -55.63
C SER A 557 -16.00 -18.93 -55.05
N GLY A 558 -16.49 -19.82 -54.20
CA GLY A 558 -15.63 -20.81 -53.55
C GLY A 558 -16.37 -21.69 -52.54
N PRO A 559 -15.66 -22.59 -51.85
CA PRO A 559 -16.22 -23.31 -50.70
C PRO A 559 -16.57 -22.32 -49.58
N LEU A 560 -17.55 -22.69 -48.75
CA LEU A 560 -17.88 -21.92 -47.56
C LEU A 560 -16.70 -21.93 -46.57
N THR A 561 -16.49 -20.79 -45.90
CA THR A 561 -15.55 -20.68 -44.79
C THR A 561 -16.23 -21.05 -43.48
N THR A 562 -15.47 -21.38 -42.43
CA THR A 562 -16.04 -21.72 -41.12
C THR A 562 -16.96 -20.62 -40.56
N CYS A 563 -16.62 -19.35 -40.77
CA CYS A 563 -17.48 -18.22 -40.44
C CYS A 563 -18.82 -18.27 -41.20
N MET A 564 -18.78 -18.54 -42.50
CA MET A 564 -19.98 -18.59 -43.34
C MET A 564 -20.85 -19.80 -42.96
N GLU A 565 -20.25 -20.97 -42.75
CA GLU A 565 -20.97 -22.18 -42.33
C GLU A 565 -21.73 -21.96 -41.02
N LYS A 566 -21.07 -21.38 -40.02
CA LYS A 566 -21.71 -21.06 -38.74
C LYS A 566 -22.85 -20.05 -38.91
N ALA A 567 -22.66 -19.02 -39.73
CA ALA A 567 -23.72 -18.04 -40.03
C ALA A 567 -24.94 -18.70 -40.69
N LEU A 568 -24.71 -19.61 -41.64
CA LEU A 568 -25.76 -20.31 -42.39
C LEU A 568 -26.50 -21.36 -41.55
N SER A 569 -25.84 -21.90 -40.51
CA SER A 569 -26.47 -22.83 -39.56
C SER A 569 -27.35 -22.15 -38.50
N GLY A 570 -27.30 -20.82 -38.42
CA GLY A 570 -28.07 -20.04 -37.45
C GLY A 570 -29.54 -19.84 -37.83
N HIS A 571 -30.32 -19.31 -36.89
CA HIS A 571 -31.71 -18.92 -37.14
C HIS A 571 -31.80 -17.68 -38.05
N PRO A 572 -32.97 -17.42 -38.68
CA PRO A 572 -33.24 -16.14 -39.33
C PRO A 572 -32.92 -14.97 -38.37
N ASP A 573 -32.26 -13.93 -38.90
CA ASP A 573 -31.77 -12.74 -38.16
C ASP A 573 -30.63 -12.96 -37.14
N GLU A 574 -30.16 -14.19 -36.99
CA GLU A 574 -28.97 -14.49 -36.19
C GLU A 574 -27.72 -13.96 -36.90
N VAL A 575 -26.96 -13.12 -36.22
CA VAL A 575 -25.71 -12.56 -36.74
C VAL A 575 -24.55 -13.38 -36.22
N HIS A 576 -23.70 -13.85 -37.12
CA HIS A 576 -22.44 -14.45 -36.76
C HIS A 576 -21.28 -13.48 -36.99
N VAL A 577 -20.50 -13.21 -35.93
CA VAL A 577 -19.29 -12.37 -36.00
C VAL A 577 -18.04 -13.24 -35.86
N ALA A 578 -17.06 -13.05 -36.73
CA ALA A 578 -15.79 -13.79 -36.72
C ALA A 578 -14.58 -12.90 -37.06
N LEU A 579 -13.38 -13.36 -36.67
CA LEU A 579 -12.11 -12.75 -37.04
C LEU A 579 -11.49 -13.44 -38.26
N SER A 580 -10.67 -12.70 -39.02
CA SER A 580 -10.00 -13.15 -40.25
C SER A 580 -9.20 -14.45 -40.12
N SER A 581 -8.66 -14.77 -38.94
CA SER A 581 -7.89 -16.00 -38.70
C SER A 581 -8.71 -17.29 -38.85
N GLU A 582 -10.05 -17.19 -38.79
CA GLU A 582 -10.98 -18.31 -38.99
C GLU A 582 -11.59 -18.37 -40.41
N CYS A 583 -11.11 -17.54 -41.35
CA CYS A 583 -11.62 -17.47 -42.72
C CYS A 583 -10.58 -18.07 -43.69
N PRO A 584 -10.68 -19.34 -44.12
CA PRO A 584 -9.60 -20.07 -44.80
C PRO A 584 -9.34 -19.69 -46.28
N ASP A 585 -9.74 -18.50 -46.77
CA ASP A 585 -9.51 -18.12 -48.17
C ASP A 585 -8.09 -17.52 -48.36
N ASP A 586 -7.11 -18.42 -48.44
CA ASP A 586 -5.68 -18.14 -48.62
C ASP A 586 -5.34 -17.49 -49.98
N ARG A 587 -6.30 -17.45 -50.94
CA ARG A 587 -6.07 -16.91 -52.29
C ARG A 587 -6.13 -15.39 -52.39
N ARG A 588 -6.51 -14.69 -51.32
CA ARG A 588 -6.70 -13.23 -51.31
C ARG A 588 -5.73 -12.48 -50.39
N ARG A 589 -4.77 -13.18 -49.76
CA ARG A 589 -3.64 -12.58 -49.06
C ARG A 589 -2.77 -11.78 -50.04
N PRO A 590 -2.42 -10.52 -49.74
CA PRO A 590 -1.47 -9.75 -50.54
C PRO A 590 -0.07 -10.43 -50.53
N ALA A 591 0.64 -10.41 -51.66
CA ALA A 591 1.98 -11.00 -51.82
C ALA A 591 3.07 -10.27 -50.98
N ASP A 592 2.72 -9.09 -50.48
CA ASP A 592 3.52 -8.15 -49.68
C ASP A 592 3.33 -8.32 -48.16
N GLY A 593 2.63 -9.37 -47.70
CA GLY A 593 2.60 -9.77 -46.29
C GLY A 593 1.67 -8.97 -45.37
N HIS A 594 1.18 -7.80 -45.78
CA HIS A 594 0.27 -6.98 -44.96
C HIS A 594 -1.22 -7.33 -45.16
N GLY A 595 -1.59 -8.56 -44.79
CA GLY A 595 -2.99 -8.95 -44.65
C GLY A 595 -3.54 -8.59 -43.27
N GLY A 596 -4.00 -7.34 -43.08
CA GLY A 596 -4.55 -6.87 -41.80
C GLY A 596 -5.72 -7.72 -41.29
N ASN A 597 -5.84 -7.84 -39.97
CA ASN A 597 -6.91 -8.51 -39.26
C ASN A 597 -8.27 -7.88 -39.60
N ARG A 598 -9.26 -8.73 -39.88
CA ARG A 598 -10.62 -8.29 -40.20
C ARG A 598 -11.60 -8.82 -39.18
N LEU A 599 -12.63 -8.02 -38.93
CA LEU A 599 -13.83 -8.43 -38.22
C LEU A 599 -14.96 -8.56 -39.24
N ALA A 600 -15.49 -9.76 -39.41
CA ALA A 600 -16.58 -10.04 -40.34
C ALA A 600 -17.86 -10.32 -39.57
N ALA A 601 -18.99 -9.79 -40.04
CA ALA A 601 -20.32 -10.14 -39.56
C ALA A 601 -21.17 -10.62 -40.71
N ALA A 602 -21.83 -11.76 -40.55
CA ALA A 602 -22.66 -12.39 -41.56
C ALA A 602 -24.04 -12.77 -41.01
N VAL A 603 -25.07 -12.70 -41.86
CA VAL A 603 -26.46 -13.06 -41.54
C VAL A 603 -27.02 -13.93 -42.67
N PRO A 604 -27.65 -15.07 -42.36
CA PRO A 604 -28.29 -15.91 -43.37
C PRO A 604 -29.51 -15.21 -43.98
N ILE A 605 -29.72 -15.44 -45.28
CA ILE A 605 -30.84 -14.90 -46.04
C ILE A 605 -31.69 -16.06 -46.52
N PHE A 606 -32.96 -16.01 -46.15
CA PHE A 606 -33.98 -16.95 -46.57
C PHE A 606 -34.87 -16.30 -47.61
N ASP A 607 -35.38 -17.11 -48.53
CA ASP A 607 -36.41 -16.68 -49.46
C ASP A 607 -37.73 -16.49 -48.72
N ALA A 608 -38.32 -15.29 -48.82
CA ALA A 608 -39.60 -14.97 -48.19
C ALA A 608 -40.79 -15.84 -48.66
N LYS A 609 -40.70 -16.51 -49.82
CA LYS A 609 -41.78 -17.38 -50.34
C LYS A 609 -41.59 -18.85 -49.96
N SER A 610 -40.40 -19.40 -50.18
CA SER A 610 -40.13 -20.82 -49.91
C SER A 610 -39.64 -21.10 -48.49
N GLU A 611 -39.25 -20.04 -47.74
CA GLU A 611 -38.58 -20.12 -46.44
C GLU A 611 -37.26 -20.93 -46.48
N GLU A 612 -36.73 -21.20 -47.67
CA GLU A 612 -35.47 -21.90 -47.86
C GLU A 612 -34.28 -20.95 -47.79
N LEU A 613 -33.14 -21.45 -47.29
CA LEU A 613 -31.89 -20.70 -47.25
C LEU A 613 -31.41 -20.40 -48.67
N PHE A 614 -31.37 -19.12 -49.04
CA PHE A 614 -30.90 -18.68 -50.34
C PHE A 614 -29.41 -18.29 -50.32
N GLY A 615 -28.95 -17.63 -49.25
CA GLY A 615 -27.64 -17.03 -49.22
C GLY A 615 -27.30 -16.35 -47.91
N PHE A 616 -26.39 -15.38 -47.95
CA PHE A 616 -26.04 -14.55 -46.80
C PHE A 616 -25.60 -13.15 -47.23
N VAL A 617 -25.77 -12.18 -46.31
CA VAL A 617 -25.12 -10.88 -46.39
C VAL A 617 -23.95 -10.85 -45.42
N MET A 618 -22.83 -10.25 -45.83
CA MET A 618 -21.63 -10.11 -45.01
C MET A 618 -21.06 -8.70 -45.09
N ILE A 619 -20.64 -8.17 -43.94
CA ILE A 619 -19.86 -6.94 -43.82
C ILE A 619 -18.50 -7.30 -43.24
N GLU A 620 -17.42 -6.82 -43.87
CA GLU A 620 -16.05 -6.94 -43.34
C GLU A 620 -15.55 -5.57 -42.90
N ALA A 621 -15.08 -5.45 -41.67
CA ALA A 621 -14.43 -4.26 -41.11
C ALA A 621 -12.92 -4.48 -40.92
N CYS A 622 -12.14 -3.42 -41.10
CA CYS A 622 -10.69 -3.43 -40.84
C CYS A 622 -10.45 -3.18 -39.35
N LEU A 623 -9.94 -4.20 -38.65
CA LEU A 623 -9.78 -4.15 -37.20
C LEU A 623 -8.70 -3.14 -36.80
N GLU A 624 -7.60 -3.06 -37.56
CA GLU A 624 -6.52 -2.08 -37.29
C GLU A 624 -7.03 -0.65 -37.35
N ARG A 625 -7.80 -0.30 -38.39
CA ARG A 625 -8.34 1.05 -38.55
C ARG A 625 -9.35 1.42 -37.47
N LEU A 626 -10.21 0.46 -37.09
CA LEU A 626 -11.14 0.64 -35.99
C LEU A 626 -10.39 0.92 -34.68
N ILE A 627 -9.37 0.10 -34.38
CA ILE A 627 -8.55 0.27 -33.18
C ILE A 627 -7.78 1.61 -33.23
N GLU A 628 -7.11 1.94 -34.34
CA GLU A 628 -6.37 3.20 -34.49
C GLU A 628 -7.27 4.43 -34.27
N THR A 629 -8.50 4.40 -34.82
CA THR A 629 -9.47 5.49 -34.68
C THR A 629 -9.91 5.65 -33.24
N LEU A 630 -10.32 4.55 -32.59
CA LEU A 630 -10.75 4.57 -31.20
C LEU A 630 -9.61 4.98 -30.25
N LEU A 631 -8.38 4.54 -30.49
CA LEU A 631 -7.22 4.94 -29.71
C LEU A 631 -6.94 6.44 -29.86
N ARG A 632 -7.02 6.99 -31.07
CA ARG A 632 -6.81 8.43 -31.32
C ARG A 632 -7.87 9.30 -30.64
N GLU A 633 -9.12 8.85 -30.61
CA GLU A 633 -10.22 9.63 -30.04
C GLU A 633 -10.33 9.52 -28.52
N ARG A 634 -10.02 8.35 -27.95
CA ARG A 634 -10.34 8.00 -26.55
C ARG A 634 -9.12 7.92 -25.64
N VAL A 635 -7.92 7.79 -26.19
CA VAL A 635 -6.69 7.63 -25.39
C VAL A 635 -5.79 8.83 -25.62
N ARG A 636 -5.63 9.67 -24.60
CA ARG A 636 -4.85 10.91 -24.71
C ARG A 636 -3.40 10.75 -24.30
N SER A 637 -3.05 9.72 -23.53
CA SER A 637 -1.68 9.57 -23.02
C SER A 637 -1.32 8.14 -22.62
N PRO A 638 -0.74 7.32 -23.53
CA PRO A 638 0.03 6.16 -23.11
C PRO A 638 1.53 6.39 -23.30
N GLY A 639 2.33 6.06 -22.28
CA GLY A 639 3.78 5.88 -22.46
C GLY A 639 4.04 4.83 -23.55
N ARG A 640 3.43 3.65 -23.39
CA ARG A 640 3.28 2.59 -24.40
C ARG A 640 1.92 1.90 -24.29
N LEU A 641 1.36 1.49 -25.43
CA LEU A 641 0.15 0.69 -25.53
C LEU A 641 0.40 -0.57 -26.37
N PHE A 642 -0.14 -1.70 -25.91
CA PHE A 642 -0.10 -2.97 -26.61
C PHE A 642 -1.52 -3.51 -26.80
N VAL A 643 -1.83 -3.99 -27.99
CA VAL A 643 -3.05 -4.75 -28.30
C VAL A 643 -2.64 -6.17 -28.62
N LEU A 644 -3.20 -7.15 -27.91
CA LEU A 644 -2.86 -8.56 -28.02
C LEU A 644 -4.06 -9.40 -28.43
N ASP A 645 -3.83 -10.51 -29.14
CA ASP A 645 -4.84 -11.54 -29.42
C ASP A 645 -5.09 -12.48 -28.22
N ASN A 646 -5.95 -13.49 -28.41
CA ASN A 646 -6.29 -14.50 -27.39
C ASN A 646 -5.06 -15.34 -26.95
N GLU A 647 -4.11 -15.53 -27.86
CA GLU A 647 -2.83 -16.20 -27.65
C GLU A 647 -1.76 -15.25 -27.05
N CYS A 648 -2.12 -14.00 -26.75
CA CYS A 648 -1.26 -12.97 -26.20
C CYS A 648 -0.09 -12.56 -27.12
N ARG A 649 -0.30 -12.65 -28.44
CA ARG A 649 0.61 -12.14 -29.46
C ARG A 649 0.30 -10.68 -29.76
N ILE A 650 1.35 -9.90 -30.03
CA ILE A 650 1.22 -8.46 -30.26
C ILE A 650 0.61 -8.20 -31.64
N LEU A 651 -0.56 -7.57 -31.69
CA LEU A 651 -1.21 -7.12 -32.92
C LEU A 651 -0.86 -5.67 -33.24
N ILE A 652 -0.85 -4.80 -32.23
CA ILE A 652 -0.58 -3.36 -32.39
C ILE A 652 0.24 -2.87 -31.21
N GLN A 653 1.30 -2.13 -31.50
CA GLN A 653 2.07 -1.39 -30.50
C GLN A 653 2.04 0.11 -30.84
N ILE A 654 1.71 0.94 -29.84
CA ILE A 654 1.77 2.40 -29.95
C ILE A 654 2.74 2.93 -28.91
N ASN A 655 3.68 3.76 -29.35
CA ASN A 655 4.64 4.45 -28.51
C ASN A 655 4.46 5.96 -28.64
N SER A 656 4.29 6.65 -27.51
CA SER A 656 4.11 8.11 -27.42
C SER A 656 5.17 8.93 -28.17
N LYS A 657 6.39 8.41 -28.34
CA LYS A 657 7.48 9.15 -29.00
C LYS A 657 7.48 9.11 -30.53
N HIS A 658 6.78 8.18 -31.18
CA HIS A 658 6.99 7.91 -32.63
C HIS A 658 5.71 7.82 -33.49
N GLY A 659 4.51 7.96 -32.91
CA GLY A 659 3.29 8.25 -33.67
C GLY A 659 2.76 7.16 -34.63
N ARG A 660 3.50 6.08 -34.96
CA ARG A 660 2.94 4.88 -35.61
C ARG A 660 3.82 3.63 -35.55
N VAL A 661 3.08 2.53 -35.73
CA VAL A 661 3.32 1.08 -35.62
C VAL A 661 4.55 0.56 -36.36
N ARG A 662 5.24 -0.43 -35.76
CA ARG A 662 6.01 -1.42 -36.53
C ARG A 662 5.72 -2.83 -36.02
N ASP A 663 5.46 -3.68 -37.00
CA ASP A 663 5.21 -5.13 -36.95
C ASP A 663 6.29 -5.84 -36.12
N ASP A 664 5.87 -6.66 -35.17
CA ASP A 664 6.76 -7.59 -34.47
C ASP A 664 6.18 -9.01 -34.60
N ASP A 665 6.00 -9.45 -35.86
CA ASP A 665 5.86 -10.84 -36.36
C ASP A 665 5.14 -11.85 -35.44
N GLY A 666 4.01 -11.47 -34.81
CA GLY A 666 3.27 -12.37 -33.91
C GLY A 666 4.09 -12.92 -32.73
N LYS A 667 5.14 -12.20 -32.29
CA LYS A 667 5.91 -12.57 -31.10
C LYS A 667 5.01 -12.59 -29.87
N ALA A 668 5.22 -13.59 -29.01
CA ALA A 668 4.52 -13.68 -27.74
C ALA A 668 4.93 -12.50 -26.84
N MET A 669 3.96 -11.85 -26.18
CA MET A 669 4.24 -10.73 -25.28
C MET A 669 5.20 -11.11 -24.13
N SER A 670 5.22 -12.38 -23.73
CA SER A 670 6.18 -12.94 -22.76
C SER A 670 7.64 -12.86 -23.21
N SER A 671 7.92 -12.78 -24.51
CA SER A 671 9.29 -12.63 -25.03
C SER A 671 9.87 -11.22 -24.84
N MET A 672 9.04 -10.23 -24.47
CA MET A 672 9.49 -8.86 -24.26
C MET A 672 9.95 -8.57 -22.83
N SER A 673 9.36 -9.23 -21.82
CA SER A 673 9.72 -9.07 -20.41
C SER A 673 9.00 -10.09 -19.54
N ASP A 674 9.70 -10.60 -18.53
CA ASP A 674 9.18 -11.51 -17.50
C ASP A 674 7.97 -10.91 -16.75
N HIS A 675 7.84 -9.58 -16.72
CA HIS A 675 6.72 -8.89 -16.05
C HIS A 675 5.35 -9.29 -16.63
N TRP A 676 5.29 -9.68 -17.91
CA TRP A 676 4.05 -10.10 -18.58
C TRP A 676 3.58 -11.50 -18.20
N GLU A 677 4.47 -12.35 -17.68
CA GLU A 677 4.09 -13.71 -17.27
C GLU A 677 3.04 -13.72 -16.16
N THR A 678 3.00 -12.67 -15.33
CA THR A 678 2.00 -12.52 -14.26
C THR A 678 0.73 -11.80 -14.74
N ILE A 679 0.88 -10.86 -15.68
CA ILE A 679 -0.22 -10.03 -16.19
C ILE A 679 -1.17 -10.85 -17.06
N LEU A 680 -0.63 -11.62 -18.01
CA LEU A 680 -1.43 -12.31 -19.03
C LEU A 680 -2.40 -13.36 -18.44
N PRO A 681 -2.00 -14.23 -17.48
CA PRO A 681 -2.94 -15.16 -16.84
C PRO A 681 -4.02 -14.42 -16.05
N THR A 682 -3.66 -13.34 -15.37
CA THR A 682 -4.62 -12.54 -14.57
C THR A 682 -5.66 -11.86 -15.46
N LEU A 683 -5.26 -11.38 -16.65
CA LEU A 683 -6.20 -10.84 -17.63
C LEU A 683 -7.17 -11.89 -18.17
N LYS A 684 -6.73 -13.15 -18.33
CA LYS A 684 -7.60 -14.25 -18.75
C LYS A 684 -8.66 -14.58 -17.69
N ASP A 685 -8.30 -14.54 -16.42
CA ASP A 685 -9.20 -14.86 -15.30
C ASP A 685 -10.13 -13.69 -14.91
N ARG A 686 -9.56 -12.49 -14.72
CA ARG A 686 -10.26 -11.35 -14.11
C ARG A 686 -10.68 -10.26 -15.11
N GLY A 687 -10.20 -10.31 -16.35
CA GLY A 687 -10.48 -9.31 -17.39
C GLY A 687 -9.82 -7.93 -17.16
N GLU A 688 -9.24 -7.67 -15.99
CA GLU A 688 -8.43 -6.49 -15.69
C GLU A 688 -7.22 -6.91 -14.85
N TYR A 689 -6.10 -6.23 -15.07
CA TYR A 689 -4.91 -6.33 -14.24
C TYR A 689 -4.52 -4.95 -13.74
N VAL A 690 -4.18 -4.90 -12.46
CA VAL A 690 -3.75 -3.71 -11.75
C VAL A 690 -2.44 -4.02 -11.05
N ASP A 691 -1.40 -3.27 -11.36
CA ASP A 691 -0.23 -3.21 -10.49
C ASP A 691 -0.58 -2.37 -9.24
N GLU A 692 -0.82 -3.07 -8.13
CA GLU A 692 -1.17 -2.47 -6.84
C GLU A 692 0.05 -1.93 -6.08
N GLN A 693 1.28 -2.28 -6.49
CA GLN A 693 2.51 -1.92 -5.77
C GLN A 693 3.08 -0.60 -6.26
N ASP A 694 3.30 -0.48 -7.59
CA ASP A 694 3.97 0.68 -8.18
C ASP A 694 3.05 1.50 -9.11
N HIS A 695 1.83 1.01 -9.36
CA HIS A 695 0.84 1.59 -10.26
C HIS A 695 1.41 1.87 -11.66
N ALA A 696 2.38 1.06 -12.12
CA ALA A 696 3.09 1.31 -13.36
C ALA A 696 2.35 0.77 -14.59
N VAL A 697 1.49 -0.24 -14.40
CA VAL A 697 0.79 -0.95 -15.48
C VAL A 697 -0.69 -1.09 -15.17
N TYR A 698 -1.51 -0.74 -16.16
CA TYR A 698 -2.91 -1.11 -16.23
C TYR A 698 -3.12 -1.96 -17.47
N ALA A 699 -3.81 -3.09 -17.35
CA ALA A 699 -4.22 -3.86 -18.51
C ALA A 699 -5.67 -4.29 -18.41
N THR A 700 -6.32 -4.41 -19.55
CA THR A 700 -7.73 -4.72 -19.67
C THR A 700 -7.96 -5.67 -20.83
N ARG A 701 -8.82 -6.66 -20.63
CA ARG A 701 -9.38 -7.47 -21.69
C ARG A 701 -10.64 -6.79 -22.26
N ILE A 702 -10.74 -6.79 -23.57
CA ILE A 702 -11.87 -6.30 -24.34
C ILE A 702 -12.41 -7.48 -25.13
N ASP A 703 -13.54 -8.02 -24.69
CA ASP A 703 -14.22 -9.07 -25.41
C ASP A 703 -14.93 -8.45 -26.63
N LEU A 704 -14.40 -8.73 -27.82
CA LEU A 704 -15.01 -8.33 -29.10
C LEU A 704 -16.30 -9.12 -29.33
N VAL A 705 -16.24 -10.43 -29.09
CA VAL A 705 -17.40 -11.33 -29.07
C VAL A 705 -17.32 -12.14 -27.77
N PRO A 706 -18.29 -11.98 -26.85
CA PRO A 706 -18.27 -12.65 -25.56
C PRO A 706 -18.03 -14.15 -25.68
N GLY A 707 -17.04 -14.67 -24.95
CA GLY A 707 -16.72 -16.10 -24.92
C GLY A 707 -16.04 -16.66 -26.18
N ARG A 708 -15.73 -15.82 -27.19
CA ARG A 708 -15.04 -16.25 -28.42
C ARG A 708 -13.77 -15.45 -28.70
N TYR A 709 -13.89 -14.12 -28.81
CA TYR A 709 -12.78 -13.26 -29.21
C TYR A 709 -12.57 -12.15 -28.21
N SER A 710 -11.32 -12.00 -27.77
CA SER A 710 -10.91 -10.93 -26.87
C SER A 710 -9.60 -10.31 -27.34
N LEU A 711 -9.47 -9.02 -27.08
CA LEU A 711 -8.21 -8.30 -27.21
C LEU A 711 -7.74 -7.92 -25.82
N ALA A 712 -6.48 -8.14 -25.50
CA ALA A 712 -5.89 -7.53 -24.31
C ALA A 712 -5.27 -6.18 -24.70
N ILE A 713 -5.61 -5.13 -23.96
CA ILE A 713 -5.00 -3.82 -24.09
C ILE A 713 -4.22 -3.53 -22.81
N ALA A 714 -2.92 -3.32 -22.96
CA ALA A 714 -2.06 -2.96 -21.85
C ALA A 714 -1.50 -1.54 -22.02
N MET A 715 -1.72 -0.70 -21.01
CA MET A 715 -1.30 0.69 -20.93
C MET A 715 -0.22 0.80 -19.86
N CYS A 716 1.00 1.17 -20.27
CA CYS A 716 2.14 1.33 -19.38
C CYS A 716 2.41 2.83 -19.13
N LEU A 717 2.46 3.23 -17.86
CA LEU A 717 2.79 4.60 -17.43
C LEU A 717 4.28 4.89 -17.47
N ALA A 718 5.10 3.86 -17.23
CA ALA A 718 6.55 3.91 -17.36
C ALA A 718 7.01 2.66 -18.12
N VAL A 719 8.08 2.82 -18.90
CA VAL A 719 8.76 1.68 -19.53
C VAL A 719 9.58 1.02 -18.42
N PRO A 720 9.35 -0.26 -18.05
CA PRO A 720 10.43 -1.02 -17.43
C PRO A 720 11.54 -1.07 -18.48
N GLU A 721 12.75 -0.63 -18.12
CA GLU A 721 13.92 -0.72 -19.00
C GLU A 721 14.10 -2.12 -19.58
#